data_AF-A0A956S5H6-F1
#
_entry.id   AF-A0A956S5H6-F1
#
_cell.length_a   1.000
_cell.length_b   1.000
_cell.length_c   1.000
_cell.angle_alpha   90.00
_cell.angle_beta   90.00
_cell.angle_gamma   90.00
#
_symmetry.space_group_name_H-M   'P 1'
#
loop_
_entity.id
_entity.type
_entity.pdbx_description
1 polymer ?
#
loop_
_entity_poly.entity_id
_entity_poly.type
_entity_poly.pdbx_seq_one_letter_code
_entity_poly.pdbx_strand_id
1 'polypeptide(L)'
;LKEELKLKLSYFKDIKIKISYIGLDRKENKDIIKMYWMNIVYIFKALCPSIAGWYKQIEYLCIEDNLKIKLPKGLFYDRLMKLNIAYVLKSRLNEELGIDLNITMEKAIDEEIDVKRIIRKSERVVEEKIRELEINAKEEKSDDEEAAYVIKPEYDEKLIYGENVNAMVEKICDLNNSSGTVSIVGEIFDIDTKELRNGKILLIVAITDFTSSISCKLFLNDTNKDSVLGKISKGAYVKIKGDTMYDIYQRELTMTISGIRIEEKPERIDKSEVKRVELHAHTQMSSMDAVTSTKKLIQQAAKWGHKAIAITDHGVVQAFPEAMGAAKGKDIKILYGVEGYLVEDSEDIIQDANDKELSQTFVVFDIETTGFSNTNDKITEIGAVKIENFKVVDKFSELINPQKDISYKIQELTGITNDMVKDKPTIDEVLPKFIEFIGDSVLVAHNAEFDMSFISEKCRQQNIEFKNRSIDTLTLARVLLPELKRHRLNVVAKALGVPLLNHHRAVDDAQATALIFIKFLEMLDNKGAKTLQQVNEVLGKVDYTKLGTSHITLIAKNYTGLKNLYKIVSDAHVNHFYRAPRILKSVLEKYKEGIIIGSACEAGQVFKAVKKNVSDEEMSKIIDLYDYIEVMPIDNNRFMIDKGEVQDEEELRDLNRKLIETAIKFGKIPVATGDVHFLEKHEAVLRKILKYSQGFKVDEEETYLHFRTTDEMLEEFKYLGEELAYEVVVTNSNKIADMVEVIKPIPNDTYPPVIEGSDVELREMCYEKAKRIYGNPVPEVVQARLDRELNSIIGNGYAVMYIIAQKLVTKSLSDGYLVGSRGSVGSSFAATMSDIT
;
A
#
# COMPACT_ATOMS: atom_id res chain seq x y z
N LEU A 1 -24.55 -20.43 14.00
CA LEU A 1 -25.49 -21.48 14.45
C LEU A 1 -25.27 -22.87 13.81
N LYS A 2 -25.47 -23.09 12.50
CA LYS A 2 -25.30 -24.45 11.90
C LYS A 2 -23.87 -25.02 12.06
N GLU A 3 -22.84 -24.21 11.78
CA GLU A 3 -21.43 -24.57 11.98
C GLU A 3 -21.13 -24.90 13.44
N GLU A 4 -21.64 -24.08 14.37
CA GLU A 4 -21.49 -24.26 15.81
C GLU A 4 -22.21 -25.52 16.34
N LEU A 5 -23.41 -25.81 15.82
CA LEU A 5 -24.16 -27.03 16.14
C LEU A 5 -23.49 -28.28 15.56
N LYS A 6 -22.84 -28.20 14.39
CA LYS A 6 -22.03 -29.31 13.85
C LYS A 6 -20.79 -29.59 14.70
N LEU A 7 -20.17 -28.56 15.26
CA LEU A 7 -19.03 -28.69 16.17
C LEU A 7 -19.45 -29.32 17.51
N LYS A 8 -20.62 -28.95 18.05
CA LYS A 8 -21.15 -29.47 19.32
C LYS A 8 -21.83 -30.84 19.19
N LEU A 9 -22.47 -31.14 18.06
CA LEU A 9 -23.19 -32.40 17.78
C LEU A 9 -22.50 -33.18 16.65
N SER A 10 -21.21 -33.46 16.84
CA SER A 10 -20.31 -34.04 15.82
C SER A 10 -20.69 -35.44 15.33
N TYR A 11 -21.64 -36.11 15.99
CA TYR A 11 -22.18 -37.41 15.59
C TYR A 11 -23.06 -37.33 14.32
N PHE A 12 -23.69 -36.17 14.05
CA PHE A 12 -24.55 -36.02 12.88
C PHE A 12 -23.75 -35.54 11.65
N LYS A 13 -23.80 -36.33 10.58
CA LYS A 13 -23.12 -36.02 9.29
C LYS A 13 -23.63 -34.73 8.64
N ASP A 14 -24.91 -34.42 8.83
CA ASP A 14 -25.49 -33.12 8.48
C ASP A 14 -26.63 -32.74 9.43
N ILE A 15 -26.83 -31.44 9.59
CA ILE A 15 -27.89 -30.87 10.44
C ILE A 15 -28.71 -29.91 9.58
N LYS A 16 -30.01 -30.16 9.48
CA LYS A 16 -30.97 -29.28 8.81
C LYS A 16 -31.76 -28.52 9.87
N ILE A 17 -31.61 -27.20 9.89
CA ILE A 17 -32.33 -26.31 10.80
C ILE A 17 -33.53 -25.76 10.04
N LYS A 18 -34.73 -25.97 10.59
CA LYS A 18 -35.96 -25.31 10.12
C LYS A 18 -36.35 -24.26 11.15
N ILE A 19 -36.59 -23.03 10.69
CA ILE A 19 -37.02 -21.91 11.52
C ILE A 19 -38.47 -21.61 11.13
N SER A 20 -39.37 -21.60 12.11
CA SER A 20 -40.77 -21.22 11.91
C SER A 20 -41.11 -20.06 12.85
N TYR A 21 -41.73 -19.03 12.30
CA TYR A 21 -42.16 -17.85 13.01
C TYR A 21 -43.64 -18.01 13.39
N ILE A 22 -43.97 -17.85 14.67
CA ILE A 22 -45.32 -18.04 15.23
C ILE A 22 -45.88 -16.66 15.63
N GLY A 23 -47.20 -16.47 15.54
CA GLY A 23 -47.88 -15.22 15.98
C GLY A 23 -47.92 -14.10 14.94
N LEU A 24 -47.79 -14.45 13.66
CA LEU A 24 -47.84 -13.51 12.52
C LEU A 24 -49.26 -13.18 12.06
N ASP A 25 -50.28 -13.86 12.60
CA ASP A 25 -51.72 -13.71 12.33
C ASP A 25 -52.26 -12.29 12.61
N ARG A 26 -51.51 -11.47 13.35
CA ARG A 26 -51.88 -10.08 13.70
C ARG A 26 -51.33 -9.02 12.75
N LYS A 27 -50.63 -9.39 11.68
CA LYS A 27 -50.03 -8.45 10.71
C LYS A 27 -50.52 -8.74 9.30
N GLU A 28 -50.64 -7.70 8.49
CA GLU A 28 -50.93 -7.87 7.07
C GLU A 28 -49.74 -8.50 6.34
N ASN A 29 -50.02 -9.36 5.34
CA ASN A 29 -48.99 -10.05 4.55
C ASN A 29 -47.94 -9.09 3.96
N LYS A 30 -48.34 -7.87 3.58
CA LYS A 30 -47.42 -6.85 3.05
C LYS A 30 -46.32 -6.47 4.04
N ASP A 31 -46.65 -6.37 5.33
CA ASP A 31 -45.72 -5.96 6.38
C ASP A 31 -44.80 -7.12 6.76
N ILE A 32 -45.34 -8.34 6.75
CA ILE A 32 -44.56 -9.57 6.93
C ILE A 32 -43.53 -9.72 5.81
N ILE A 33 -43.94 -9.57 4.55
CA ILE A 33 -43.04 -9.65 3.40
C ILE A 33 -41.99 -8.54 3.42
N LYS A 34 -42.36 -7.31 3.80
CA LYS A 34 -41.39 -6.21 3.94
C LYS A 34 -40.27 -6.54 4.94
N MET A 35 -40.62 -7.12 6.09
CA MET A 35 -39.62 -7.55 7.08
C MET A 35 -38.80 -8.77 6.61
N TYR A 36 -39.43 -9.67 5.86
CA TYR A 36 -38.80 -10.91 5.37
C TYR A 36 -38.07 -10.76 4.03
N TRP A 37 -38.13 -9.59 3.39
CA TRP A 37 -37.64 -9.36 2.02
C TRP A 37 -36.17 -9.75 1.81
N MET A 38 -35.30 -9.48 2.78
CA MET A 38 -33.89 -9.84 2.67
C MET A 38 -33.64 -11.36 2.65
N ASN A 39 -34.54 -12.16 3.24
CA ASN A 39 -34.49 -13.62 3.13
C ASN A 39 -34.91 -14.08 1.72
N ILE A 40 -35.91 -13.43 1.11
CA ILE A 40 -36.30 -13.69 -0.29
C ILE A 40 -35.13 -13.35 -1.24
N VAL A 41 -34.48 -12.21 -1.02
CA VAL A 41 -33.27 -11.82 -1.77
C VAL A 41 -32.12 -12.81 -1.57
N TYR A 42 -31.95 -13.33 -0.35
CA TYR A 42 -30.96 -14.38 -0.08
C TYR A 42 -31.24 -15.65 -0.90
N ILE A 43 -32.50 -16.07 -1.00
CA ILE A 43 -32.92 -17.21 -1.83
C ILE A 43 -32.60 -16.95 -3.31
N PHE A 44 -32.87 -15.73 -3.81
CA PHE A 44 -32.48 -15.36 -5.18
C PHE A 44 -30.97 -15.41 -5.40
N LYS A 45 -30.16 -14.91 -4.45
CA LYS A 45 -28.69 -14.97 -4.53
C LYS A 45 -28.17 -16.40 -4.49
N ALA A 46 -28.78 -17.28 -3.71
CA ALA A 46 -28.40 -18.69 -3.65
C ALA A 46 -28.68 -19.42 -4.96
N LEU A 47 -29.82 -19.15 -5.61
CA LEU A 47 -30.22 -19.81 -6.86
C LEU A 47 -29.61 -19.16 -8.11
N CYS A 48 -29.32 -17.86 -8.05
CA CYS A 48 -28.75 -17.07 -9.13
C CYS A 48 -27.69 -16.09 -8.56
N PRO A 49 -26.44 -16.54 -8.29
CA PRO A 49 -25.41 -15.70 -7.67
C PRO A 49 -25.12 -14.39 -8.41
N SER A 50 -25.27 -14.38 -9.73
CA SER A 50 -25.13 -13.17 -10.57
C SER A 50 -26.14 -12.07 -10.25
N ILE A 51 -27.26 -12.38 -9.57
CA ILE A 51 -28.23 -11.37 -9.12
C ILE A 51 -27.70 -10.54 -7.94
N ALA A 52 -26.59 -10.96 -7.30
CA ALA A 52 -26.03 -10.27 -6.14
C ALA A 52 -25.61 -8.82 -6.44
N GLY A 53 -25.21 -8.50 -7.68
CA GLY A 53 -24.92 -7.12 -8.11
C GLY A 53 -26.16 -6.27 -8.42
N TRP A 54 -27.34 -6.89 -8.52
CA TRP A 54 -28.56 -6.26 -9.03
C TRP A 54 -29.73 -6.31 -8.02
N TYR A 55 -29.52 -6.83 -6.81
CA TYR A 55 -30.59 -7.09 -5.84
C TYR A 55 -31.34 -5.82 -5.39
N LYS A 56 -30.69 -4.65 -5.41
CA LYS A 56 -31.31 -3.36 -5.11
C LYS A 56 -32.32 -2.91 -6.17
N GLN A 57 -32.26 -3.48 -7.38
CA GLN A 57 -33.14 -3.16 -8.51
C GLN A 57 -34.28 -4.18 -8.67
N ILE A 58 -34.46 -5.10 -7.73
CA ILE A 58 -35.61 -6.02 -7.72
C ILE A 58 -36.80 -5.29 -7.11
N GLU A 59 -37.84 -5.07 -7.92
CA GLU A 59 -39.08 -4.47 -7.48
C GLU A 59 -40.03 -5.56 -6.97
N TYR A 60 -40.72 -5.32 -5.86
CA TYR A 60 -41.78 -6.21 -5.38
C TYR A 60 -42.97 -5.43 -4.86
N LEU A 61 -44.14 -6.04 -4.99
CA LEU A 61 -45.40 -5.51 -4.50
C LEU A 61 -46.23 -6.67 -3.94
N CYS A 62 -46.64 -6.55 -2.68
CA CYS A 62 -47.51 -7.53 -2.02
C CYS A 62 -48.87 -6.87 -1.75
N ILE A 63 -49.92 -7.38 -2.37
CA ILE A 63 -51.30 -6.94 -2.16
C ILE A 63 -52.13 -8.17 -1.77
N GLU A 64 -52.72 -8.14 -0.59
CA GLU A 64 -53.46 -9.26 0.00
C GLU A 64 -52.63 -10.56 -0.04
N ASP A 65 -53.07 -11.56 -0.81
CA ASP A 65 -52.41 -12.85 -0.94
C ASP A 65 -51.54 -12.95 -2.20
N ASN A 66 -51.30 -11.85 -2.92
CA ASN A 66 -50.52 -11.84 -4.16
C ASN A 66 -49.19 -11.09 -3.98
N LEU A 67 -48.09 -11.83 -4.09
CA LEU A 67 -46.73 -11.29 -4.12
C LEU A 67 -46.22 -11.24 -5.55
N LYS A 68 -46.08 -10.03 -6.08
CA LYS A 68 -45.58 -9.76 -7.42
C LYS A 68 -44.12 -9.31 -7.35
N ILE A 69 -43.24 -9.97 -8.09
CA ILE A 69 -41.79 -9.68 -8.07
C ILE A 69 -41.31 -9.47 -9.50
N LYS A 70 -40.77 -8.29 -9.78
CA LYS A 70 -40.23 -7.91 -11.09
C LYS A 70 -38.71 -7.89 -11.04
N LEU A 71 -38.12 -8.69 -11.92
CA LEU A 71 -36.66 -8.84 -12.00
C LEU A 71 -36.08 -7.83 -12.99
N PRO A 72 -34.89 -7.25 -12.71
CA PRO A 72 -34.36 -6.12 -13.47
C PRO A 72 -33.90 -6.45 -14.91
N LYS A 73 -33.76 -7.73 -15.25
CA LYS A 73 -33.33 -8.23 -16.58
C LYS A 73 -34.04 -9.55 -16.89
N GLY A 74 -34.42 -9.79 -18.14
CA GLY A 74 -35.10 -11.04 -18.52
C GLY A 74 -34.24 -12.28 -18.38
N LEU A 75 -32.90 -12.18 -18.47
CA LEU A 75 -32.00 -13.31 -18.18
C LEU A 75 -32.17 -13.86 -16.75
N PHE A 76 -32.37 -12.99 -15.76
CA PHE A 76 -32.61 -13.42 -14.37
C PHE A 76 -33.96 -14.11 -14.23
N TYR A 77 -34.98 -13.59 -14.93
CA TYR A 77 -36.29 -14.20 -15.01
C TYR A 77 -36.20 -15.61 -15.60
N ASP A 78 -35.59 -15.76 -16.77
CA ASP A 78 -35.48 -17.04 -17.46
C ASP A 78 -34.71 -18.07 -16.61
N ARG A 79 -33.66 -17.65 -15.90
CA ARG A 79 -32.86 -18.53 -15.03
C ARG A 79 -33.61 -18.95 -13.77
N LEU A 80 -34.30 -18.02 -13.09
CA LEU A 80 -35.05 -18.33 -11.87
C LEU A 80 -36.34 -19.11 -12.16
N MET A 81 -37.01 -18.85 -13.29
CA MET A 81 -38.17 -19.63 -13.73
C MET A 81 -37.80 -21.07 -14.06
N LYS A 82 -36.64 -21.34 -14.69
CA LYS A 82 -36.11 -22.72 -14.86
C LYS A 82 -35.90 -23.46 -13.54
N LEU A 83 -35.65 -22.74 -12.46
CA LEU A 83 -35.46 -23.28 -11.11
C LEU A 83 -36.76 -23.30 -10.29
N ASN A 84 -37.91 -23.07 -10.93
CA ASN A 84 -39.24 -23.08 -10.30
C ASN A 84 -39.34 -22.13 -9.09
N ILE A 85 -38.76 -20.95 -9.21
CA ILE A 85 -38.60 -20.00 -8.10
C ILE A 85 -39.92 -19.66 -7.38
N ALA A 86 -41.04 -19.54 -8.11
CA ALA A 86 -42.33 -19.24 -7.51
C ALA A 86 -42.78 -20.35 -6.53
N TYR A 87 -42.55 -21.62 -6.89
CA TYR A 87 -42.83 -22.75 -6.00
C TYR A 87 -41.87 -22.79 -4.81
N VAL A 88 -40.58 -22.53 -5.04
CA VAL A 88 -39.56 -22.51 -3.97
C VAL A 88 -39.91 -21.44 -2.92
N LEU A 89 -40.26 -20.23 -3.37
CA LEU A 89 -40.67 -19.16 -2.47
C LEU A 89 -41.99 -19.50 -1.77
N LYS A 90 -42.98 -20.02 -2.49
CA LYS A 90 -44.28 -20.40 -1.90
C LYS A 90 -44.10 -21.45 -0.81
N SER A 91 -43.32 -22.50 -1.08
CA SER A 91 -42.99 -23.53 -0.10
C SER A 91 -42.23 -22.96 1.10
N ARG A 92 -41.27 -22.06 0.86
CA ARG A 92 -40.46 -21.49 1.94
C ARG A 92 -41.26 -20.55 2.83
N LEU A 93 -42.11 -19.70 2.25
CA LEU A 93 -42.99 -18.79 2.99
C LEU A 93 -44.03 -19.57 3.79
N ASN A 94 -44.58 -20.65 3.24
CA ASN A 94 -45.48 -21.52 3.98
C ASN A 94 -44.77 -22.24 5.13
N GLU A 95 -43.59 -22.86 4.88
CA GLU A 95 -42.84 -23.58 5.93
C GLU A 95 -42.34 -22.67 7.05
N GLU A 96 -41.85 -21.47 6.72
CA GLU A 96 -41.21 -20.58 7.72
C GLU A 96 -42.17 -19.58 8.34
N LEU A 97 -43.13 -19.05 7.58
CA LEU A 97 -44.02 -17.97 8.05
C LEU A 97 -45.47 -18.42 8.21
N GLY A 98 -45.84 -19.62 7.73
CA GLY A 98 -47.21 -20.11 7.75
C GLY A 98 -48.15 -19.36 6.79
N ILE A 99 -47.62 -18.57 5.85
CA ILE A 99 -48.41 -17.78 4.90
C ILE A 99 -48.48 -18.48 3.53
N ASP A 100 -49.66 -18.50 2.92
CA ASP A 100 -49.86 -19.02 1.57
C ASP A 100 -50.08 -17.87 0.58
N LEU A 101 -49.04 -17.52 -0.18
CA LEU A 101 -49.10 -16.45 -1.17
C LEU A 101 -49.07 -16.99 -2.59
N ASN A 102 -49.79 -16.31 -3.48
CA ASN A 102 -49.67 -16.45 -4.92
C ASN A 102 -48.50 -15.60 -5.41
N ILE A 103 -47.46 -16.26 -5.92
CA ILE A 103 -46.22 -15.59 -6.33
C ILE A 103 -46.19 -15.45 -7.84
N THR A 104 -46.23 -14.20 -8.31
CA THR A 104 -46.13 -13.87 -9.73
C THR A 104 -44.78 -13.24 -10.00
N MET A 105 -43.97 -13.92 -10.82
CA MET A 105 -42.73 -13.35 -11.33
C MET A 105 -43.04 -12.56 -12.62
N GLU A 106 -42.53 -11.34 -12.72
CA GLU A 106 -42.57 -10.56 -13.95
C GLU A 106 -41.20 -10.49 -14.62
N LYS A 107 -41.21 -10.80 -15.92
CA LYS A 107 -40.09 -10.55 -16.80
C LYS A 107 -40.05 -9.04 -17.07
N ALA A 108 -38.92 -8.40 -16.83
CA ALA A 108 -38.72 -7.07 -17.42
C ALA A 108 -38.94 -7.17 -18.93
N ILE A 109 -39.60 -6.18 -19.53
CA ILE A 109 -39.66 -6.06 -20.98
C ILE A 109 -38.23 -5.76 -21.42
N ASP A 110 -37.46 -6.81 -21.68
CA ASP A 110 -36.29 -6.70 -22.55
C ASP A 110 -36.90 -6.34 -23.90
N GLU A 111 -36.56 -5.17 -24.45
CA GLU A 111 -36.84 -4.92 -25.87
C GLU A 111 -36.20 -6.07 -26.64
N GLU A 112 -37.01 -7.02 -27.13
CA GLU A 112 -36.59 -7.92 -28.20
C GLU A 112 -36.38 -7.03 -29.42
N ILE A 113 -35.15 -6.52 -29.52
CA ILE A 113 -34.65 -5.88 -30.71
C ILE A 113 -34.64 -6.97 -31.78
N ASP A 114 -35.68 -7.01 -32.61
CA ASP A 114 -35.61 -7.67 -33.90
C ASP A 114 -34.57 -6.91 -34.72
N VAL A 115 -33.31 -7.31 -34.55
CA VAL A 115 -32.14 -6.66 -35.14
C VAL A 115 -32.31 -6.52 -36.65
N LYS A 116 -32.98 -7.47 -37.32
CA LYS A 116 -33.22 -7.39 -38.77
C LYS A 116 -34.30 -6.38 -39.13
N ARG A 117 -35.36 -6.25 -38.32
CA ARG A 117 -36.43 -5.27 -38.56
C ARG A 117 -36.01 -3.86 -38.14
N ILE A 118 -35.18 -3.71 -37.11
CA ILE A 118 -34.63 -2.42 -36.66
C ILE A 118 -33.51 -1.95 -37.57
N ILE A 119 -32.63 -2.83 -38.08
CA ILE A 119 -31.68 -2.47 -39.14
C ILE A 119 -32.43 -1.98 -40.38
N ARG A 120 -33.48 -2.68 -40.83
CA ARG A 120 -34.29 -2.23 -41.98
C ARG A 120 -35.05 -0.93 -41.73
N LYS A 121 -35.46 -0.68 -40.48
CA LYS A 121 -36.18 0.55 -40.10
C LYS A 121 -35.20 1.70 -39.90
N SER A 122 -34.00 1.47 -39.37
CA SER A 122 -32.95 2.48 -39.21
C SER A 122 -32.27 2.80 -40.54
N GLU A 123 -32.03 1.82 -41.41
CA GLU A 123 -31.57 2.05 -42.80
C GLU A 123 -32.59 2.88 -43.57
N ARG A 124 -33.89 2.58 -43.44
CA ARG A 124 -34.95 3.43 -44.04
C ARG A 124 -35.02 4.82 -43.45
N VAL A 125 -34.92 4.98 -42.12
CA VAL A 125 -34.98 6.30 -41.46
C VAL A 125 -33.71 7.12 -41.77
N VAL A 126 -32.56 6.48 -41.93
CA VAL A 126 -31.31 7.12 -42.36
C VAL A 126 -31.38 7.47 -43.84
N GLU A 127 -31.91 6.62 -44.71
CA GLU A 127 -32.16 6.93 -46.13
C GLU A 127 -33.21 8.06 -46.30
N GLU A 128 -34.26 8.09 -45.47
CA GLU A 128 -35.27 9.16 -45.46
C GLU A 128 -34.67 10.48 -44.96
N LYS A 129 -33.84 10.47 -43.90
CA LYS A 129 -33.13 11.68 -43.43
C LYS A 129 -32.04 12.15 -44.39
N ILE A 130 -31.35 11.23 -45.08
CA ILE A 130 -30.41 11.60 -46.16
C ILE A 130 -31.17 12.22 -47.33
N ARG A 131 -32.35 11.69 -47.70
CA ARG A 131 -33.22 12.32 -48.71
C ARG A 131 -33.76 13.67 -48.27
N GLU A 132 -34.19 13.85 -47.01
CA GLU A 132 -34.61 15.16 -46.48
C GLU A 132 -33.46 16.18 -46.51
N LEU A 133 -32.24 15.76 -46.19
CA LEU A 133 -31.04 16.61 -46.26
C LEU A 133 -30.62 16.91 -47.72
N GLU A 134 -30.81 15.99 -48.66
CA GLU A 134 -30.53 16.21 -50.10
C GLU A 134 -31.62 17.04 -50.82
N ILE A 135 -32.87 16.99 -50.34
CA ILE A 135 -33.99 17.81 -50.85
C ILE A 135 -33.88 19.24 -50.30
N ASN A 136 -33.57 19.43 -49.01
CA ASN A 136 -33.34 20.76 -48.43
C ASN A 136 -32.11 21.46 -49.03
N ALA A 137 -31.09 20.71 -49.46
CA ALA A 137 -29.92 21.27 -50.14
C ALA A 137 -30.19 21.71 -51.59
N LYS A 138 -31.34 21.35 -52.20
CA LYS A 138 -31.71 21.72 -53.57
C LYS A 138 -32.76 22.85 -53.66
N GLU A 139 -33.49 23.14 -52.59
CA GLU A 139 -34.55 24.19 -52.60
C GLU A 139 -34.04 25.60 -52.24
N GLU A 140 -32.84 25.77 -51.70
CA GLU A 140 -32.26 27.11 -51.47
C GLU A 140 -31.44 27.60 -52.67
N LYS A 141 -32.13 27.86 -53.79
CA LYS A 141 -31.68 28.80 -54.82
C LYS A 141 -32.86 29.62 -55.31
N SER A 142 -33.00 30.83 -54.77
CA SER A 142 -33.60 31.96 -55.47
C SER A 142 -33.06 33.27 -54.93
N ASP A 143 -32.75 34.16 -55.88
CA ASP A 143 -32.14 35.48 -55.73
C ASP A 143 -32.99 36.45 -54.88
N ASP A 144 -32.33 37.30 -54.09
CA ASP A 144 -32.61 38.74 -54.02
C ASP A 144 -31.44 39.50 -53.37
N GLU A 145 -31.15 40.67 -53.93
CA GLU A 145 -29.96 41.52 -53.70
C GLU A 145 -30.06 42.45 -52.48
N GLU A 146 -28.88 42.88 -52.00
CA GLU A 146 -28.54 44.01 -51.09
C GLU A 146 -28.95 43.89 -49.60
N ALA A 147 -28.13 44.22 -48.59
CA ALA A 147 -26.92 45.03 -48.51
C ALA A 147 -25.95 44.52 -47.41
N ALA A 148 -24.67 44.82 -47.61
CA ALA A 148 -23.54 44.35 -46.82
C ALA A 148 -23.52 44.77 -45.35
N TYR A 149 -23.22 43.82 -44.46
CA TYR A 149 -22.45 44.04 -43.23
C TYR A 149 -21.44 42.92 -43.05
N VAL A 150 -20.17 43.23 -43.28
CA VAL A 150 -19.04 42.33 -43.04
C VAL A 150 -18.71 42.37 -41.55
N ILE A 151 -18.98 41.30 -40.82
CA ILE A 151 -18.35 41.02 -39.53
C ILE A 151 -17.25 39.97 -39.80
N LYS A 152 -15.98 40.35 -39.61
CA LYS A 152 -14.85 39.43 -39.65
C LYS A 152 -14.94 38.50 -38.43
N PRO A 153 -14.95 37.16 -38.58
CA PRO A 153 -14.86 36.26 -37.43
C PRO A 153 -13.43 36.31 -36.86
N GLU A 154 -13.31 36.51 -35.54
CA GLU A 154 -12.10 36.20 -34.79
C GLU A 154 -11.81 34.70 -34.92
N TYR A 155 -10.67 34.35 -35.50
CA TYR A 155 -10.25 32.95 -35.67
C TYR A 155 -9.62 32.45 -34.36
N ASP A 156 -10.28 31.53 -33.63
CA ASP A 156 -9.68 30.88 -32.46
C ASP A 156 -8.69 29.80 -32.94
N GLU A 157 -7.40 30.11 -32.91
CA GLU A 157 -6.32 29.19 -33.31
C GLU A 157 -6.29 27.90 -32.47
N LYS A 158 -6.87 27.91 -31.25
CA LYS A 158 -6.96 26.74 -30.37
C LYS A 158 -8.12 25.80 -30.75
N LEU A 159 -9.02 26.21 -31.64
CA LEU A 159 -10.14 25.38 -32.11
C LEU A 159 -9.64 24.34 -33.14
N ILE A 160 -9.87 23.07 -32.85
CA ILE A 160 -9.50 21.95 -33.74
C ILE A 160 -10.68 21.56 -34.64
N TYR A 161 -11.89 21.52 -34.09
CA TYR A 161 -13.10 21.04 -34.77
C TYR A 161 -14.36 21.70 -34.23
N GLY A 162 -15.35 21.94 -35.09
CA GLY A 162 -16.63 22.55 -34.76
C GLY A 162 -16.60 24.09 -34.77
N GLU A 163 -17.68 24.71 -34.31
CA GLU A 163 -17.84 26.19 -34.29
C GLU A 163 -17.53 26.80 -32.92
N ASN A 164 -17.72 26.05 -31.82
CA ASN A 164 -17.32 26.41 -30.45
C ASN A 164 -17.36 25.19 -29.51
N VAL A 165 -16.82 25.35 -28.30
CA VAL A 165 -16.91 24.39 -27.20
C VAL A 165 -17.64 24.99 -25.99
N ASN A 166 -18.66 25.82 -26.25
CA ASN A 166 -19.47 26.46 -25.22
C ASN A 166 -20.64 25.54 -24.85
N ALA A 167 -20.49 24.80 -23.76
CA ALA A 167 -21.52 24.10 -23.01
C ALA A 167 -21.10 24.03 -21.53
N MET A 168 -22.02 23.60 -20.65
CA MET A 168 -21.70 23.36 -19.23
C MET A 168 -20.57 22.33 -19.13
N VAL A 169 -19.53 22.66 -18.36
CA VAL A 169 -18.42 21.75 -18.10
C VAL A 169 -18.81 20.82 -16.97
N GLU A 170 -18.85 19.52 -17.23
CA GLU A 170 -19.14 18.47 -16.24
C GLU A 170 -17.91 17.58 -16.03
N LYS A 171 -17.78 17.03 -14.81
CA LYS A 171 -16.76 16.01 -14.53
C LYS A 171 -17.20 14.69 -15.16
N ILE A 172 -16.23 13.93 -15.67
CA ILE A 172 -16.51 12.66 -16.34
C ILE A 172 -17.16 11.66 -15.38
N CYS A 173 -16.83 11.69 -14.08
CA CYS A 173 -17.45 10.83 -13.07
C CYS A 173 -18.95 11.08 -12.85
N ASP A 174 -19.43 12.27 -13.17
CA ASP A 174 -20.82 12.69 -12.93
C ASP A 174 -21.72 12.43 -14.16
N LEU A 175 -21.12 12.12 -15.30
CA LEU A 175 -21.83 11.87 -16.55
C LEU A 175 -22.73 10.63 -16.47
N ASN A 176 -23.94 10.78 -17.00
CA ASN A 176 -24.93 9.72 -17.05
C ASN A 176 -25.79 9.84 -18.32
N ASN A 177 -26.74 8.92 -18.51
CA ASN A 177 -27.59 8.87 -19.70
C ASN A 177 -28.50 10.11 -19.89
N SER A 178 -28.62 10.97 -18.88
CA SER A 178 -29.42 12.21 -18.93
C SER A 178 -28.60 13.48 -19.09
N SER A 179 -27.26 13.39 -19.13
CA SER A 179 -26.37 14.56 -19.24
C SER A 179 -26.57 15.34 -20.56
N GLY A 180 -27.01 14.69 -21.65
CA GLY A 180 -27.29 15.37 -22.92
C GLY A 180 -26.02 15.97 -23.55
N THR A 181 -26.10 17.22 -24.03
CA THR A 181 -24.97 17.95 -24.61
C THR A 181 -24.15 18.66 -23.52
N VAL A 182 -22.92 18.20 -23.29
CA VAL A 182 -22.02 18.76 -22.26
C VAL A 182 -20.65 19.07 -22.84
N SER A 183 -19.83 19.77 -22.06
CA SER A 183 -18.38 19.86 -22.30
C SER A 183 -17.63 19.10 -21.22
N ILE A 184 -16.56 18.41 -21.63
CA ILE A 184 -15.57 17.80 -20.73
C ILE A 184 -14.21 18.37 -21.03
N VAL A 185 -13.35 18.45 -20.01
CA VAL A 185 -11.97 18.92 -20.13
C VAL A 185 -11.06 17.85 -19.56
N GLY A 186 -10.08 17.39 -20.34
CA GLY A 186 -9.22 16.30 -19.90
C GLY A 186 -8.08 15.99 -20.85
N GLU A 187 -7.26 15.03 -20.45
CA GLU A 187 -6.12 14.52 -21.20
C GLU A 187 -6.51 13.32 -22.07
N ILE A 188 -6.11 13.37 -23.34
CA ILE A 188 -6.24 12.24 -24.26
C ILE A 188 -5.17 11.20 -23.94
N PHE A 189 -5.55 10.01 -23.50
CA PHE A 189 -4.60 8.93 -23.21
C PHE A 189 -4.61 7.81 -24.25
N ASP A 190 -5.65 7.73 -25.09
CA ASP A 190 -5.70 6.81 -26.21
C ASP A 190 -6.42 7.38 -27.44
N ILE A 191 -6.00 6.95 -28.63
CA ILE A 191 -6.56 7.38 -29.91
C ILE A 191 -6.59 6.16 -30.84
N ASP A 192 -7.75 5.89 -31.42
CA ASP A 192 -7.96 4.87 -32.44
C ASP A 192 -8.71 5.47 -33.66
N THR A 193 -8.43 4.96 -34.85
CA THR A 193 -9.04 5.42 -36.09
C THR A 193 -9.48 4.23 -36.94
N LYS A 194 -10.72 4.29 -37.44
CA LYS A 194 -11.29 3.23 -38.27
C LYS A 194 -11.91 3.79 -39.54
N GLU A 195 -11.47 3.28 -40.69
CA GLU A 195 -12.08 3.61 -41.97
C GLU A 195 -13.42 2.86 -42.13
N LEU A 196 -14.47 3.59 -42.53
CA LEU A 196 -15.82 3.07 -42.75
C LEU A 196 -16.03 2.74 -44.22
N ARG A 197 -17.00 1.87 -44.51
CA ARG A 197 -17.32 1.42 -45.87
C ARG A 197 -17.71 2.54 -46.84
N ASN A 198 -18.08 3.71 -46.32
CA ASN A 198 -18.46 4.89 -47.08
C ASN A 198 -17.29 5.89 -47.27
N GLY A 199 -16.05 5.50 -46.94
CA GLY A 199 -14.84 6.33 -47.07
C GLY A 199 -14.64 7.35 -45.93
N LYS A 200 -15.60 7.49 -44.99
CA LYS A 200 -15.42 8.32 -43.80
C LYS A 200 -14.51 7.64 -42.79
N ILE A 201 -13.81 8.43 -41.97
CA ILE A 201 -12.95 7.93 -40.89
C ILE A 201 -13.67 8.15 -39.56
N LEU A 202 -13.82 7.10 -38.76
CA LEU A 202 -14.26 7.21 -37.36
C LEU A 202 -13.03 7.39 -36.48
N LEU A 203 -12.90 8.55 -35.85
CA LEU A 203 -11.93 8.83 -34.81
C LEU A 203 -12.55 8.49 -33.45
N ILE A 204 -11.83 7.71 -32.64
CA ILE A 204 -12.19 7.35 -31.27
C ILE A 204 -11.08 7.86 -30.37
N VAL A 205 -11.42 8.71 -29.40
CA VAL A 205 -10.49 9.31 -28.45
C VAL A 205 -10.91 8.89 -27.05
N ALA A 206 -9.99 8.35 -26.25
CA ALA A 206 -10.22 8.11 -24.83
C ALA A 206 -9.64 9.28 -24.03
N ILE A 207 -10.50 9.92 -23.24
CA ILE A 207 -10.17 11.11 -22.47
C ILE A 207 -10.40 10.87 -20.98
N THR A 208 -9.52 11.41 -20.15
CA THR A 208 -9.67 11.40 -18.68
C THR A 208 -9.51 12.80 -18.12
N ASP A 209 -10.35 13.17 -17.17
CA ASP A 209 -10.19 14.35 -16.31
C ASP A 209 -9.58 13.98 -14.94
N PHE A 210 -9.05 12.74 -14.86
CA PHE A 210 -8.54 12.07 -13.67
C PHE A 210 -9.58 11.73 -12.59
N THR A 211 -10.85 12.11 -12.78
CA THR A 211 -11.97 11.63 -11.95
C THR A 211 -12.60 10.37 -12.52
N SER A 212 -12.65 10.27 -13.86
CA SER A 212 -13.08 9.08 -14.60
C SER A 212 -12.50 9.13 -16.03
N SER A 213 -12.96 8.25 -16.91
CA SER A 213 -12.58 8.22 -18.33
C SER A 213 -13.80 7.93 -19.20
N ILE A 214 -13.85 8.50 -20.40
CA ILE A 214 -14.92 8.28 -21.38
C ILE A 214 -14.35 8.17 -22.79
N SER A 215 -15.01 7.38 -23.65
CA SER A 215 -14.70 7.35 -25.08
C SER A 215 -15.54 8.40 -25.85
N CYS A 216 -14.85 9.23 -26.62
CA CYS A 216 -15.43 10.25 -27.48
C CYS A 216 -15.24 9.86 -28.96
N LYS A 217 -16.29 9.98 -29.77
CA LYS A 217 -16.34 9.56 -31.17
C LYS A 217 -16.58 10.74 -32.09
N LEU A 218 -15.82 10.81 -33.18
CA LEU A 218 -15.97 11.83 -34.23
C LEU A 218 -15.92 11.19 -35.62
N PHE A 219 -16.89 11.53 -36.48
CA PHE A 219 -16.91 11.11 -37.88
C PHE A 219 -16.23 12.17 -38.75
N LEU A 220 -15.06 11.84 -39.28
CA LEU A 220 -14.27 12.67 -40.17
C LEU A 220 -14.60 12.37 -41.64
N ASN A 221 -14.57 13.40 -42.46
CA ASN A 221 -14.73 13.36 -43.90
C ASN A 221 -13.45 13.87 -44.59
N ASP A 222 -13.41 13.84 -45.92
CA ASP A 222 -12.22 14.27 -46.67
C ASP A 222 -11.84 15.74 -46.46
N THR A 223 -12.76 16.60 -46.00
CA THR A 223 -12.48 18.03 -45.80
C THR A 223 -11.92 18.36 -44.42
N ASN A 224 -12.11 17.52 -43.41
CA ASN A 224 -11.67 17.79 -42.03
C ASN A 224 -10.69 16.77 -41.44
N LYS A 225 -10.47 15.62 -42.09
CA LYS A 225 -9.63 14.53 -41.55
C LYS A 225 -8.20 14.99 -41.25
N ASP A 226 -7.56 15.68 -42.18
CA ASP A 226 -6.15 16.04 -42.07
C ASP A 226 -5.93 17.15 -41.03
N SER A 227 -6.86 18.10 -40.93
CA SER A 227 -6.78 19.20 -39.95
C SER A 227 -6.99 18.73 -38.51
N VAL A 228 -7.83 17.70 -38.30
CA VAL A 228 -8.11 17.15 -36.96
C VAL A 228 -7.01 16.16 -36.54
N LEU A 229 -6.68 15.18 -37.40
CA LEU A 229 -5.67 14.16 -37.07
C LEU A 229 -4.27 14.75 -36.91
N GLY A 230 -3.95 15.84 -37.61
CA GLY A 230 -2.68 16.55 -37.45
C GLY A 230 -2.54 17.33 -36.13
N LYS A 231 -3.65 17.62 -35.43
CA LYS A 231 -3.65 18.43 -34.19
C LYS A 231 -3.96 17.64 -32.93
N ILE A 232 -4.44 16.40 -33.04
CA ILE A 232 -4.75 15.52 -31.91
C ILE A 232 -3.62 14.52 -31.69
N SER A 233 -3.16 14.38 -30.44
CA SER A 233 -2.12 13.42 -30.06
C SER A 233 -2.32 12.92 -28.63
N LYS A 234 -1.72 11.77 -28.29
CA LYS A 234 -1.72 11.25 -26.91
C LYS A 234 -0.97 12.23 -26.01
N GLY A 235 -1.56 12.57 -24.87
CA GLY A 235 -1.09 13.58 -23.93
C GLY A 235 -1.64 14.99 -24.18
N ALA A 236 -2.38 15.22 -25.27
CA ALA A 236 -3.02 16.51 -25.52
C ALA A 236 -4.13 16.76 -24.48
N TYR A 237 -4.14 17.97 -23.91
CA TYR A 237 -5.19 18.43 -23.00
C TYR A 237 -6.21 19.23 -23.79
N VAL A 238 -7.47 18.81 -23.75
CA VAL A 238 -8.51 19.35 -24.65
C VAL A 238 -9.82 19.58 -23.91
N LYS A 239 -10.59 20.53 -24.42
CA LYS A 239 -12.02 20.66 -24.14
C LYS A 239 -12.81 20.06 -25.29
N ILE A 240 -13.64 19.06 -24.99
CA ILE A 240 -14.52 18.40 -25.95
C ILE A 240 -15.96 18.73 -25.61
N LYS A 241 -16.71 19.24 -26.59
CA LYS A 241 -18.16 19.40 -26.53
C LYS A 241 -18.80 18.27 -27.32
N GLY A 242 -19.84 17.66 -26.76
CA GLY A 242 -20.53 16.56 -27.42
C GLY A 242 -21.77 16.06 -26.69
N ASP A 243 -22.52 15.22 -27.39
CA ASP A 243 -23.71 14.56 -26.86
C ASP A 243 -23.33 13.23 -26.21
N THR A 244 -23.70 13.08 -24.94
CA THR A 244 -23.52 11.82 -24.21
C THR A 244 -24.66 10.85 -24.54
N MET A 245 -24.29 9.64 -24.97
CA MET A 245 -25.24 8.60 -25.33
C MET A 245 -24.71 7.23 -24.93
N TYR A 246 -25.59 6.40 -24.38
CA TYR A 246 -25.25 5.02 -24.08
C TYR A 246 -25.11 4.22 -25.37
N ASP A 247 -23.92 3.70 -25.64
CA ASP A 247 -23.67 2.83 -26.79
C ASP A 247 -24.11 1.41 -26.43
N ILE A 248 -25.18 0.93 -27.07
CA ILE A 248 -25.73 -0.42 -26.82
C ILE A 248 -24.81 -1.55 -27.27
N TYR A 249 -23.90 -1.30 -28.23
CA TYR A 249 -22.96 -2.28 -28.73
C TYR A 249 -21.75 -2.41 -27.80
N GLN A 250 -21.19 -1.29 -27.35
CA GLN A 250 -20.08 -1.26 -26.39
C GLN A 250 -20.53 -1.44 -24.93
N ARG A 251 -21.81 -1.23 -24.64
CA ARG A 251 -22.42 -1.27 -23.30
C ARG A 251 -21.77 -0.28 -22.33
N GLU A 252 -21.44 0.91 -22.83
CA GLU A 252 -20.83 1.98 -22.07
C GLU A 252 -21.38 3.34 -22.49
N LEU A 253 -21.23 4.35 -21.63
CA LEU A 253 -21.54 5.73 -21.98
C LEU A 253 -20.44 6.25 -22.91
N THR A 254 -20.84 6.81 -24.05
CA THR A 254 -19.91 7.42 -25.02
C THR A 254 -20.34 8.84 -25.34
N MET A 255 -19.43 9.64 -25.86
CA MET A 255 -19.73 11.01 -26.27
C MET A 255 -19.54 11.17 -27.79
N THR A 256 -20.53 11.69 -28.50
CA THR A 256 -20.37 12.08 -29.91
C THR A 256 -19.90 13.52 -29.98
N ILE A 257 -18.72 13.73 -30.55
CA ILE A 257 -18.05 15.03 -30.57
C ILE A 257 -18.75 15.99 -31.55
N SER A 258 -19.07 17.19 -31.07
CA SER A 258 -19.52 18.33 -31.89
C SER A 258 -18.53 19.49 -31.88
N GLY A 259 -17.56 19.53 -30.96
CA GLY A 259 -16.47 20.50 -30.96
C GLY A 259 -15.24 20.04 -30.16
N ILE A 260 -14.05 20.43 -30.61
CA ILE A 260 -12.76 20.17 -29.93
C ILE A 260 -11.94 21.44 -29.90
N ARG A 261 -11.40 21.78 -28.73
CA ARG A 261 -10.47 22.89 -28.52
C ARG A 261 -9.27 22.44 -27.68
N ILE A 262 -8.08 22.89 -28.03
CA ILE A 262 -6.87 22.69 -27.21
C ILE A 262 -6.99 23.56 -25.97
N GLU A 263 -6.77 22.97 -24.80
CA GLU A 263 -6.68 23.69 -23.54
C GLU A 263 -5.27 23.53 -22.95
N GLU A 264 -4.89 24.46 -22.10
CA GLU A 264 -3.65 24.34 -21.33
C GLU A 264 -3.91 23.44 -20.13
N LYS A 265 -3.07 22.41 -19.96
CA LYS A 265 -3.16 21.53 -18.80
C LYS A 265 -2.83 22.33 -17.54
N PRO A 266 -3.70 22.33 -16.51
CA PRO A 266 -3.35 22.90 -15.22
C PRO A 266 -2.16 22.12 -14.65
N GLU A 267 -0.99 22.77 -14.59
CA GLU A 267 0.21 22.18 -14.01
C GLU A 267 0.46 22.74 -12.62
N ARG A 268 0.92 21.88 -11.71
CA ARG A 268 1.41 22.31 -10.40
C ARG A 268 2.77 22.97 -10.56
N ILE A 269 2.88 24.18 -10.04
CA ILE A 269 4.10 25.00 -10.11
C ILE A 269 4.55 25.27 -8.67
N ASP A 270 5.81 24.99 -8.40
CA ASP A 270 6.47 25.41 -7.17
C ASP A 270 6.89 26.89 -7.35
N LYS A 271 6.27 27.78 -6.58
CA LYS A 271 6.43 29.24 -6.65
C LYS A 271 7.40 29.79 -5.62
N SER A 272 7.77 29.01 -4.60
CA SER A 272 8.71 29.43 -3.55
C SER A 272 10.05 29.91 -4.13
N GLU A 273 10.64 30.97 -3.60
CA GLU A 273 11.96 31.43 -4.06
C GLU A 273 13.06 30.41 -3.71
N VAL A 274 13.04 29.92 -2.46
CA VAL A 274 13.94 28.87 -1.98
C VAL A 274 13.17 27.56 -1.93
N LYS A 275 13.65 26.56 -2.66
CA LYS A 275 12.98 25.27 -2.80
C LYS A 275 13.30 24.33 -1.63
N ARG A 276 12.31 23.55 -1.19
CA ARG A 276 12.56 22.40 -0.31
C ARG A 276 13.35 21.31 -1.03
N VAL A 277 13.85 20.34 -0.26
CA VAL A 277 14.38 19.08 -0.79
C VAL A 277 13.54 17.93 -0.26
N GLU A 278 13.08 17.04 -1.15
CA GLU A 278 12.41 15.81 -0.71
C GLU A 278 13.45 14.77 -0.28
N LEU A 279 13.34 14.29 0.95
CA LEU A 279 14.28 13.33 1.56
C LEU A 279 13.69 11.92 1.71
N HIS A 280 12.39 11.75 1.44
CA HIS A 280 11.69 10.48 1.56
C HIS A 280 10.78 10.27 0.35
N ALA A 281 11.24 9.46 -0.61
CA ALA A 281 10.49 9.22 -1.83
C ALA A 281 10.73 7.80 -2.39
N HIS A 282 9.61 7.18 -2.75
CA HIS A 282 9.50 5.86 -3.33
C HIS A 282 9.26 5.94 -4.83
N THR A 283 9.85 5.00 -5.54
CA THR A 283 9.68 4.79 -6.97
C THR A 283 9.01 3.46 -7.22
N GLN A 284 8.73 3.13 -8.48
CA GLN A 284 8.21 1.81 -8.88
C GLN A 284 9.06 0.62 -8.40
N MET A 285 10.30 0.84 -7.94
CA MET A 285 11.13 -0.21 -7.33
C MET A 285 10.66 -0.59 -5.91
N SER A 286 9.91 0.27 -5.22
CA SER A 286 9.12 -0.09 -4.04
C SER A 286 7.93 -0.96 -4.47
N SER A 287 8.21 -2.24 -4.60
CA SER A 287 7.33 -3.23 -5.24
C SER A 287 5.91 -3.23 -4.65
N MET A 288 4.92 -3.18 -5.54
CA MET A 288 3.49 -3.19 -5.18
C MET A 288 3.07 -2.05 -4.23
N ASP A 289 3.84 -0.96 -4.14
CA ASP A 289 3.53 0.18 -3.28
C ASP A 289 3.47 1.51 -4.03
N ALA A 290 4.58 1.92 -4.63
CA ALA A 290 4.68 3.19 -5.34
C ALA A 290 4.48 3.01 -6.86
N VAL A 291 3.89 4.02 -7.50
CA VAL A 291 3.48 3.96 -8.92
C VAL A 291 4.31 4.86 -9.83
N THR A 292 5.09 5.79 -9.26
CA THR A 292 5.88 6.76 -10.03
C THR A 292 7.22 6.19 -10.48
N SER A 293 7.51 6.29 -11.78
CA SER A 293 8.83 5.95 -12.32
C SER A 293 9.90 6.91 -11.78
N THR A 294 11.09 6.40 -11.49
CA THR A 294 12.24 7.18 -11.01
C THR A 294 12.55 8.39 -11.91
N LYS A 295 12.52 8.21 -13.24
CA LYS A 295 12.76 9.29 -14.20
C LYS A 295 11.77 10.45 -14.06
N LYS A 296 10.46 10.18 -13.97
CA LYS A 296 9.44 11.24 -13.85
C LYS A 296 9.57 12.01 -12.55
N LEU A 297 9.83 11.33 -11.43
CA LEU A 297 10.05 11.96 -10.13
C LEU A 297 11.19 12.98 -10.15
N ILE A 298 12.35 12.58 -10.68
CA ILE A 298 13.53 13.45 -10.80
C ILE A 298 13.30 14.56 -11.82
N GLN A 299 12.60 14.29 -12.92
CA GLN A 299 12.20 15.32 -13.88
C GLN A 299 11.31 16.39 -13.22
N GLN A 300 10.36 15.98 -12.38
CA GLN A 300 9.46 16.90 -11.71
C GLN A 300 10.20 17.76 -10.69
N ALA A 301 11.07 17.16 -9.86
CA ALA A 301 11.90 17.89 -8.91
C ALA A 301 12.80 18.93 -9.61
N ALA A 302 13.45 18.54 -10.71
CA ALA A 302 14.26 19.45 -11.50
C ALA A 302 13.42 20.56 -12.16
N LYS A 303 12.22 20.24 -12.66
CA LYS A 303 11.28 21.23 -13.22
C LYS A 303 10.83 22.25 -12.18
N TRP A 304 10.64 21.83 -10.93
CA TRP A 304 10.34 22.71 -9.80
C TRP A 304 11.56 23.44 -9.23
N GLY A 305 12.77 23.19 -9.75
CA GLY A 305 14.00 23.86 -9.32
C GLY A 305 14.54 23.36 -7.98
N HIS A 306 14.12 22.17 -7.52
CA HIS A 306 14.66 21.57 -6.29
C HIS A 306 16.14 21.23 -6.53
N LYS A 307 17.03 21.67 -5.63
CA LYS A 307 18.49 21.43 -5.77
C LYS A 307 18.87 19.95 -5.67
N ALA A 308 18.04 19.17 -4.97
CA ALA A 308 18.27 17.75 -4.73
C ALA A 308 16.95 16.98 -4.54
N ILE A 309 17.03 15.66 -4.65
CA ILE A 309 15.95 14.73 -4.30
C ILE A 309 16.54 13.40 -3.82
N ALA A 310 15.99 12.82 -2.75
CA ALA A 310 16.33 11.49 -2.30
C ALA A 310 15.50 10.41 -2.98
N ILE A 311 16.11 9.23 -3.15
CA ILE A 311 15.43 8.01 -3.60
C ILE A 311 15.61 6.97 -2.48
N THR A 312 14.52 6.58 -1.83
CA THR A 312 14.51 5.80 -0.59
C THR A 312 13.54 4.63 -0.69
N ASP A 313 13.67 3.82 -1.75
CA ASP A 313 12.79 2.68 -1.99
C ASP A 313 12.80 1.66 -0.83
N HIS A 314 11.69 0.93 -0.65
CA HIS A 314 11.53 -0.06 0.42
C HIS A 314 12.51 -1.22 0.28
N GLY A 315 13.50 -1.25 1.18
CA GLY A 315 14.50 -2.31 1.31
C GLY A 315 15.49 -2.40 0.14
N VAL A 316 15.26 -1.73 -0.99
CA VAL A 316 16.04 -1.91 -2.23
C VAL A 316 16.64 -0.61 -2.74
N VAL A 317 17.70 -0.73 -3.55
CA VAL A 317 18.41 0.40 -4.20
C VAL A 317 18.41 0.28 -5.73
N GLN A 318 17.44 -0.46 -6.27
CA GLN A 318 17.37 -0.81 -7.70
C GLN A 318 17.13 0.40 -8.60
N ALA A 319 16.58 1.49 -8.07
CA ALA A 319 16.34 2.73 -8.80
C ALA A 319 17.62 3.56 -9.06
N PHE A 320 18.74 3.26 -8.39
CA PHE A 320 19.96 4.07 -8.47
C PHE A 320 20.51 4.26 -9.89
N PRO A 321 20.57 3.23 -10.76
CA PRO A 321 21.04 3.38 -12.14
C PRO A 321 20.14 4.31 -12.95
N GLU A 322 18.82 4.15 -12.82
CA GLU A 322 17.84 5.01 -13.51
C GLU A 322 17.91 6.45 -12.98
N ALA A 323 18.04 6.62 -11.66
CA ALA A 323 18.18 7.92 -11.03
C ALA A 323 19.42 8.68 -11.52
N MET A 324 20.57 8.01 -11.57
CA MET A 324 21.81 8.54 -12.12
C MET A 324 21.64 8.98 -13.58
N GLY A 325 20.97 8.15 -14.39
CA GLY A 325 20.67 8.48 -15.79
C GLY A 325 19.70 9.66 -15.93
N ALA A 326 18.67 9.74 -15.08
CA ALA A 326 17.66 10.78 -15.12
C ALA A 326 18.18 12.15 -14.66
N ALA A 327 19.19 12.20 -13.80
CA ALA A 327 19.84 13.44 -13.36
C ALA A 327 20.86 13.99 -14.38
N LYS A 328 21.33 13.16 -15.31
CA LYS A 328 22.38 13.56 -16.28
C LYS A 328 21.93 14.78 -17.11
N GLY A 329 22.74 15.84 -17.09
CA GLY A 329 22.48 17.07 -17.84
C GLY A 329 21.44 18.00 -17.20
N LYS A 330 21.04 17.74 -15.95
CA LYS A 330 20.15 18.60 -15.16
C LYS A 330 20.88 19.12 -13.93
N ASP A 331 20.46 20.28 -13.45
CA ASP A 331 20.95 20.86 -12.21
C ASP A 331 20.19 20.30 -11.00
N ILE A 332 20.35 19.00 -10.73
CA ILE A 332 19.75 18.33 -9.58
C ILE A 332 20.67 17.25 -9.02
N LYS A 333 20.88 17.26 -7.70
CA LYS A 333 21.64 16.23 -6.98
C LYS A 333 20.72 15.08 -6.54
N ILE A 334 21.15 13.84 -6.77
CA ILE A 334 20.45 12.66 -6.25
C ILE A 334 21.04 12.26 -4.91
N LEU A 335 20.19 12.09 -3.90
CA LEU A 335 20.56 11.54 -2.60
C LEU A 335 20.19 10.05 -2.61
N TYR A 336 21.20 9.20 -2.69
CA TYR A 336 21.01 7.76 -2.85
C TYR A 336 20.75 7.11 -1.50
N GLY A 337 19.53 6.61 -1.28
CA GLY A 337 19.12 6.03 -0.01
C GLY A 337 18.25 4.78 -0.13
N VAL A 338 17.73 4.34 1.01
CA VAL A 338 16.80 3.21 1.14
C VAL A 338 15.94 3.46 2.38
N GLU A 339 14.65 3.12 2.31
CA GLU A 339 13.86 2.96 3.52
C GLU A 339 13.93 1.49 3.95
N GLY A 340 14.63 1.24 5.06
CA GLY A 340 14.93 -0.09 5.56
C GLY A 340 13.95 -0.62 6.60
N TYR A 341 13.95 -1.93 6.81
CA TYR A 341 13.19 -2.60 7.88
C TYR A 341 14.11 -2.92 9.06
N LEU A 342 14.30 -1.96 9.97
CA LEU A 342 15.14 -2.09 11.15
C LEU A 342 14.58 -3.12 12.14
N VAL A 343 15.44 -3.99 12.66
CA VAL A 343 15.16 -4.95 13.73
C VAL A 343 16.14 -4.71 14.87
N GLU A 344 15.60 -4.60 16.08
CA GLU A 344 16.37 -4.40 17.31
C GLU A 344 16.90 -5.74 17.83
N ASP A 345 18.11 -6.13 17.40
CA ASP A 345 18.77 -7.40 17.77
C ASP A 345 19.87 -7.25 18.84
N SER A 346 20.10 -6.02 19.29
CA SER A 346 21.05 -5.69 20.35
C SER A 346 20.46 -5.86 21.74
N GLU A 347 19.14 -5.92 21.84
CA GLU A 347 18.43 -5.91 23.11
C GLU A 347 18.40 -7.28 23.80
N ASP A 348 18.55 -7.24 25.11
CA ASP A 348 18.38 -8.39 25.99
C ASP A 348 16.91 -8.85 26.01
N ILE A 349 16.68 -10.15 26.22
CA ILE A 349 15.32 -10.71 26.32
C ILE A 349 14.56 -10.07 27.49
N ILE A 350 15.28 -9.86 28.60
CA ILE A 350 14.79 -9.14 29.77
C ILE A 350 15.64 -7.89 29.96
N GLN A 351 15.03 -6.74 29.73
CA GLN A 351 15.65 -5.43 29.90
C GLN A 351 15.89 -5.12 31.39
N ASP A 352 17.04 -4.52 31.69
CA ASP A 352 17.44 -4.08 33.03
C ASP A 352 17.29 -5.19 34.11
N ALA A 353 17.55 -6.44 33.72
CA ALA A 353 17.42 -7.62 34.58
C ALA A 353 18.26 -7.48 35.87
N ASN A 354 17.61 -7.67 37.02
CA ASN A 354 18.27 -7.60 38.31
C ASN A 354 19.06 -8.88 38.65
N ASP A 355 19.93 -8.80 39.65
CA ASP A 355 20.76 -9.91 40.14
C ASP A 355 20.03 -10.83 41.14
N LYS A 356 18.73 -10.61 41.38
CA LYS A 356 17.95 -11.40 42.34
C LYS A 356 17.60 -12.79 41.79
N GLU A 357 17.42 -13.74 42.69
CA GLU A 357 17.01 -15.11 42.35
C GLU A 357 15.67 -15.16 41.61
N LEU A 358 15.44 -16.20 40.81
CA LEU A 358 14.15 -16.46 40.14
C LEU A 358 12.99 -16.72 41.12
N SER A 359 13.30 -16.97 42.40
CA SER A 359 12.33 -17.11 43.50
C SER A 359 11.76 -15.78 44.00
N GLN A 360 12.31 -14.63 43.54
CA GLN A 360 11.89 -13.29 43.96
C GLN A 360 10.41 -13.01 43.72
N THR A 361 9.92 -11.91 44.30
CA THR A 361 8.56 -11.44 44.07
C THR A 361 8.40 -10.83 42.68
N PHE A 362 7.41 -11.33 41.94
CA PHE A 362 6.93 -10.76 40.69
C PHE A 362 5.47 -10.37 40.82
N VAL A 363 5.04 -9.33 40.12
CA VAL A 363 3.61 -9.03 39.98
C VAL A 363 3.22 -9.10 38.52
N VAL A 364 2.37 -10.07 38.21
CA VAL A 364 1.82 -10.23 36.87
C VAL A 364 0.55 -9.43 36.77
N PHE A 365 0.38 -8.58 35.77
CA PHE A 365 -0.81 -7.77 35.63
C PHE A 365 -1.29 -7.68 34.18
N ASP A 366 -2.54 -7.29 34.04
CA ASP A 366 -3.26 -7.10 32.78
C ASP A 366 -4.29 -5.99 33.00
N ILE A 367 -4.58 -5.22 31.94
CA ILE A 367 -5.58 -4.15 31.98
C ILE A 367 -6.62 -4.30 30.87
N GLU A 368 -7.84 -3.87 31.17
CA GLU A 368 -8.88 -3.68 30.15
C GLU A 368 -9.15 -2.19 29.97
N THR A 369 -9.33 -1.74 28.73
CA THR A 369 -9.37 -0.31 28.39
C THR A 369 -10.54 0.05 27.48
N THR A 370 -10.87 1.34 27.37
CA THR A 370 -11.90 1.83 26.45
C THR A 370 -11.46 1.88 24.98
N GLY A 371 -10.21 1.48 24.68
CA GLY A 371 -9.58 1.55 23.37
C GLY A 371 -8.06 1.35 23.45
N PHE A 372 -7.34 1.65 22.37
CA PHE A 372 -5.91 1.30 22.24
C PHE A 372 -4.94 2.43 22.59
N SER A 373 -5.44 3.66 22.79
CA SER A 373 -4.59 4.83 23.02
C SER A 373 -4.39 5.10 24.51
N ASN A 374 -3.15 5.07 25.00
CA ASN A 374 -2.84 5.35 26.41
C ASN A 374 -3.13 6.81 26.82
N THR A 375 -3.24 7.72 25.85
CA THR A 375 -3.61 9.13 26.05
C THR A 375 -5.13 9.34 26.00
N ASN A 376 -5.80 8.80 24.98
CA ASN A 376 -7.22 9.08 24.68
C ASN A 376 -8.20 8.13 25.37
N ASP A 377 -7.74 6.94 25.70
CA ASP A 377 -8.55 5.90 26.33
C ASP A 377 -8.27 5.78 27.82
N LYS A 378 -9.23 5.13 28.49
CA LYS A 378 -9.29 5.03 29.94
C LYS A 378 -9.24 3.56 30.35
N ILE A 379 -8.65 3.30 31.50
CA ILE A 379 -8.61 1.96 32.09
C ILE A 379 -9.98 1.66 32.71
N THR A 380 -10.47 0.45 32.50
CA THR A 380 -11.78 -0.05 32.97
C THR A 380 -11.64 -1.21 33.96
N GLU A 381 -10.53 -1.93 33.94
CA GLU A 381 -10.18 -2.95 34.94
C GLU A 381 -8.65 -3.04 35.07
N ILE A 382 -8.16 -3.27 36.29
CA ILE A 382 -6.79 -3.73 36.54
C ILE A 382 -6.88 -5.07 37.26
N GLY A 383 -6.27 -6.10 36.68
CA GLY A 383 -6.08 -7.40 37.30
C GLY A 383 -4.60 -7.65 37.55
N ALA A 384 -4.24 -8.10 38.74
CA ALA A 384 -2.86 -8.48 39.04
C ALA A 384 -2.75 -9.66 40.01
N VAL A 385 -1.66 -10.40 39.88
CA VAL A 385 -1.36 -11.61 40.63
C VAL A 385 0.08 -11.56 41.09
N LYS A 386 0.29 -11.66 42.41
CA LYS A 386 1.61 -11.67 43.02
C LYS A 386 2.14 -13.09 43.08
N ILE A 387 3.35 -13.28 42.55
CA ILE A 387 4.10 -14.54 42.58
C ILE A 387 5.27 -14.37 43.53
N GLU A 388 5.47 -15.31 44.43
CA GLU A 388 6.65 -15.43 45.28
C GLU A 388 7.00 -16.90 45.43
N ASN A 389 8.29 -17.26 45.37
CA ASN A 389 8.74 -18.65 45.47
C ASN A 389 7.97 -19.60 44.52
N PHE A 390 7.81 -19.19 43.26
CA PHE A 390 7.09 -19.93 42.19
C PHE A 390 5.62 -20.23 42.51
N LYS A 391 5.00 -19.49 43.43
CA LYS A 391 3.61 -19.67 43.83
C LYS A 391 2.87 -18.35 43.82
N VAL A 392 1.58 -18.42 43.48
CA VAL A 392 0.67 -17.29 43.63
C VAL A 392 0.39 -17.10 45.11
N VAL A 393 0.68 -15.91 45.63
CA VAL A 393 0.53 -15.58 47.05
C VAL A 393 -0.54 -14.53 47.31
N ASP A 394 -0.85 -13.68 46.33
CA ASP A 394 -1.82 -12.60 46.49
C ASP A 394 -2.43 -12.19 45.13
N LYS A 395 -3.57 -11.48 45.17
CA LYS A 395 -4.27 -10.99 43.98
C LYS A 395 -4.84 -9.59 44.20
N PHE A 396 -4.85 -8.80 43.13
CA PHE A 396 -5.49 -7.50 43.03
C PHE A 396 -6.47 -7.51 41.85
N SER A 397 -7.70 -7.05 42.05
CA SER A 397 -8.70 -6.97 40.97
C SER A 397 -9.66 -5.85 41.29
N GLU A 398 -9.64 -4.81 40.46
CA GLU A 398 -10.50 -3.64 40.62
C GLU A 398 -11.09 -3.25 39.26
N LEU A 399 -12.43 -3.17 39.22
CA LEU A 399 -13.14 -2.49 38.13
C LEU A 399 -13.05 -0.99 38.38
N ILE A 400 -12.87 -0.22 37.32
CA ILE A 400 -12.62 1.21 37.36
C ILE A 400 -13.70 1.92 36.55
N ASN A 401 -14.24 3.00 37.11
CA ASN A 401 -15.07 3.92 36.34
C ASN A 401 -14.18 4.75 35.41
N PRO A 402 -14.24 4.54 34.08
CA PRO A 402 -13.42 5.29 33.13
C PRO A 402 -13.85 6.76 32.97
N GLN A 403 -15.00 7.16 33.55
CA GLN A 403 -15.64 8.46 33.35
C GLN A 403 -15.85 8.81 31.86
N LYS A 404 -16.01 7.78 31.02
CA LYS A 404 -16.22 7.83 29.57
C LYS A 404 -17.08 6.64 29.17
N ASP A 405 -17.97 6.81 28.19
CA ASP A 405 -18.75 5.70 27.66
C ASP A 405 -17.86 4.64 26.99
N ILE A 406 -18.03 3.39 27.39
CA ILE A 406 -17.44 2.21 26.75
C ILE A 406 -18.28 1.88 25.51
N SER A 407 -17.67 1.94 24.32
CA SER A 407 -18.37 1.61 23.07
C SER A 407 -18.83 0.14 23.04
N TYR A 408 -19.92 -0.16 22.33
CA TYR A 408 -20.47 -1.53 22.24
C TYR A 408 -19.43 -2.54 21.75
N LYS A 409 -18.56 -2.15 20.81
CA LYS A 409 -17.47 -2.99 20.29
C LYS A 409 -16.47 -3.38 21.38
N ILE A 410 -16.14 -2.46 22.29
CA ILE A 410 -15.26 -2.73 23.42
C ILE A 410 -15.98 -3.58 24.45
N GLN A 411 -17.27 -3.31 24.74
CA GLN A 411 -18.05 -4.16 25.63
C GLN A 411 -18.15 -5.61 25.12
N GLU A 412 -18.25 -5.82 23.81
CA GLU A 412 -18.23 -7.16 23.20
C GLU A 412 -16.85 -7.84 23.34
N LEU A 413 -15.77 -7.04 23.30
CA LEU A 413 -14.39 -7.52 23.37
C LEU A 413 -13.95 -7.82 24.80
N THR A 414 -14.29 -6.96 25.76
CA THR A 414 -13.87 -7.04 27.17
C THR A 414 -14.95 -7.62 28.08
N GLY A 415 -16.19 -7.72 27.63
CA GLY A 415 -17.32 -8.10 28.48
C GLY A 415 -17.70 -7.08 29.57
N ILE A 416 -16.96 -5.97 29.69
CA ILE A 416 -17.20 -4.91 30.69
C ILE A 416 -18.21 -3.92 30.12
N THR A 417 -19.39 -3.82 30.75
CA THR A 417 -20.45 -2.88 30.33
C THR A 417 -20.40 -1.58 31.12
N ASN A 418 -20.98 -0.50 30.57
CA ASN A 418 -21.09 0.78 31.28
C ASN A 418 -21.79 0.63 32.64
N ASP A 419 -22.77 -0.26 32.76
CA ASP A 419 -23.46 -0.53 34.02
C ASP A 419 -22.59 -1.20 35.09
N MET A 420 -21.56 -1.96 34.68
CA MET A 420 -20.64 -2.63 35.62
C MET A 420 -19.67 -1.65 36.28
N VAL A 421 -19.32 -0.57 35.58
CA VAL A 421 -18.27 0.37 35.99
C VAL A 421 -18.78 1.70 36.53
N LYS A 422 -20.04 2.07 36.28
CA LYS A 422 -20.58 3.41 36.65
C LYS A 422 -20.43 3.77 38.14
N ASP A 423 -20.59 2.79 39.03
CA ASP A 423 -20.55 2.97 40.49
C ASP A 423 -19.20 2.54 41.09
N LYS A 424 -18.18 2.32 40.26
CA LYS A 424 -16.85 1.89 40.68
C LYS A 424 -15.91 3.08 40.96
N PRO A 425 -14.85 2.88 41.75
CA PRO A 425 -13.84 3.93 41.97
C PRO A 425 -13.19 4.36 40.66
N THR A 426 -12.70 5.60 40.60
CA THR A 426 -11.96 6.10 39.44
C THR A 426 -10.51 5.61 39.46
N ILE A 427 -9.79 5.80 38.34
CA ILE A 427 -8.37 5.46 38.27
C ILE A 427 -7.53 6.23 39.30
N ASP A 428 -7.95 7.43 39.71
CA ASP A 428 -7.25 8.23 40.72
C ASP A 428 -7.29 7.61 42.12
N GLU A 429 -8.30 6.79 42.40
CA GLU A 429 -8.40 6.04 43.65
C GLU A 429 -7.75 4.65 43.58
N VAL A 430 -7.79 4.02 42.41
CA VAL A 430 -7.30 2.64 42.21
C VAL A 430 -5.80 2.60 41.96
N LEU A 431 -5.26 3.55 41.18
CA LEU A 431 -3.85 3.55 40.81
C LEU A 431 -2.92 3.60 42.04
N PRO A 432 -3.12 4.46 43.06
CA PRO A 432 -2.26 4.44 44.25
C PRO A 432 -2.26 3.10 44.98
N LYS A 433 -3.43 2.43 45.07
CA LYS A 433 -3.55 1.09 45.67
C LYS A 433 -2.80 0.03 44.86
N PHE A 434 -2.87 0.13 43.53
CA PHE A 434 -2.11 -0.73 42.63
C PHE A 434 -0.60 -0.50 42.78
N ILE A 435 -0.15 0.75 42.87
CA ILE A 435 1.26 1.10 43.10
C ILE A 435 1.77 0.56 44.45
N GLU A 436 0.96 0.66 45.51
CA GLU A 436 1.26 0.04 46.81
C GLU A 436 1.34 -1.49 46.70
N PHE A 437 0.41 -2.11 45.95
CA PHE A 437 0.38 -3.56 45.76
C PHE A 437 1.64 -4.09 45.04
N ILE A 438 2.13 -3.37 44.02
CA ILE A 438 3.32 -3.78 43.26
C ILE A 438 4.63 -3.48 44.00
N GLY A 439 4.70 -2.39 44.78
CA GLY A 439 5.93 -1.94 45.44
C GLY A 439 7.11 -1.89 44.46
N ASP A 440 8.28 -2.41 44.86
CA ASP A 440 9.48 -2.49 44.02
C ASP A 440 9.58 -3.80 43.18
N SER A 441 8.47 -4.53 43.05
CA SER A 441 8.45 -5.82 42.35
C SER A 441 8.71 -5.65 40.85
N VAL A 442 9.27 -6.70 40.23
CA VAL A 442 9.34 -6.77 38.77
C VAL A 442 7.96 -7.11 38.22
N LEU A 443 7.47 -6.28 37.30
CA LEU A 443 6.17 -6.46 36.66
C LEU A 443 6.27 -7.45 35.51
N VAL A 444 5.18 -8.18 35.27
CA VAL A 444 5.11 -9.16 34.20
C VAL A 444 3.78 -9.01 33.49
N ALA A 445 3.78 -9.00 32.17
CA ALA A 445 2.56 -8.96 31.37
C ALA A 445 2.75 -9.76 30.07
N HIS A 446 1.66 -9.98 29.33
CA HIS A 446 1.71 -10.63 28.03
C HIS A 446 1.50 -9.58 26.95
N ASN A 447 2.55 -9.25 26.18
CA ASN A 447 2.65 -8.02 25.41
C ASN A 447 2.77 -6.78 26.32
N ALA A 448 3.70 -6.85 27.28
CA ALA A 448 3.83 -5.90 28.39
C ALA A 448 3.92 -4.42 27.98
N GLU A 449 4.40 -4.13 26.77
CA GLU A 449 4.45 -2.76 26.24
C GLU A 449 3.09 -2.06 26.28
N PHE A 450 1.99 -2.78 26.03
CA PHE A 450 0.64 -2.21 26.06
C PHE A 450 0.25 -1.79 27.48
N ASP A 451 0.22 -2.72 28.42
CA ASP A 451 -0.22 -2.47 29.80
C ASP A 451 0.67 -1.44 30.51
N MET A 452 1.99 -1.55 30.32
CA MET A 452 2.97 -0.64 30.90
C MET A 452 2.78 0.80 30.40
N SER A 453 2.46 0.98 29.11
CA SER A 453 2.27 2.31 28.53
C SER A 453 1.07 3.07 29.13
N PHE A 454 0.01 2.36 29.51
CA PHE A 454 -1.17 2.94 30.17
C PHE A 454 -0.88 3.29 31.63
N ILE A 455 -0.26 2.38 32.39
CA ILE A 455 0.09 2.62 33.79
C ILE A 455 1.08 3.78 33.91
N SER A 456 2.16 3.77 33.10
CA SER A 456 3.17 4.83 33.10
C SER A 456 2.54 6.20 32.80
N GLU A 457 1.64 6.28 31.81
CA GLU A 457 0.97 7.55 31.49
C GLU A 457 0.07 8.04 32.63
N LYS A 458 -0.68 7.15 33.30
CA LYS A 458 -1.52 7.54 34.44
C LYS A 458 -0.70 7.94 35.66
N CYS A 459 0.42 7.26 35.93
CA CYS A 459 1.36 7.65 36.96
C CYS A 459 1.91 9.06 36.69
N ARG A 460 2.30 9.35 35.45
CA ARG A 460 2.77 10.68 35.04
C ARG A 460 1.71 11.76 35.25
N GLN A 461 0.45 11.49 34.89
CA GLN A 461 -0.67 12.43 35.11
C GLN A 461 -0.91 12.74 36.60
N GLN A 462 -0.60 11.81 37.49
CA GLN A 462 -0.74 11.97 38.94
C GLN A 462 0.57 12.34 39.66
N ASN A 463 1.67 12.58 38.92
CA ASN A 463 3.01 12.77 39.46
C ASN A 463 3.47 11.65 40.41
N ILE A 464 3.07 10.41 40.14
CA ILE A 464 3.51 9.22 40.85
C ILE A 464 4.78 8.70 40.17
N GLU A 465 5.82 8.46 40.96
CA GLU A 465 7.06 7.85 40.47
C GLU A 465 6.82 6.37 40.13
N PHE A 466 7.08 5.98 38.89
CA PHE A 466 6.91 4.61 38.40
C PHE A 466 8.21 4.13 37.76
N LYS A 467 8.95 3.30 38.49
CA LYS A 467 10.31 2.82 38.12
C LYS A 467 10.40 1.31 38.03
N ASN A 468 9.26 0.63 38.04
CA ASN A 468 9.22 -0.82 38.02
C ASN A 468 9.75 -1.36 36.70
N ARG A 469 10.60 -2.37 36.80
CA ARG A 469 11.08 -3.17 35.64
C ARG A 469 9.95 -4.03 35.13
N SER A 470 9.99 -4.40 33.85
CA SER A 470 8.98 -5.28 33.26
C SER A 470 9.59 -6.47 32.52
N ILE A 471 8.83 -7.57 32.46
CA ILE A 471 9.12 -8.76 31.67
C ILE A 471 7.93 -9.04 30.76
N ASP A 472 8.21 -9.22 29.48
CA ASP A 472 7.19 -9.63 28.51
C ASP A 472 7.18 -11.15 28.31
N THR A 473 6.11 -11.79 28.77
CA THR A 473 5.91 -13.23 28.58
C THR A 473 5.72 -13.61 27.11
N LEU A 474 5.31 -12.68 26.24
CA LEU A 474 5.22 -12.91 24.79
C LEU A 474 6.63 -13.11 24.20
N THR A 475 7.59 -12.28 24.60
CA THR A 475 9.00 -12.39 24.19
C THR A 475 9.61 -13.68 24.74
N LEU A 476 9.39 -13.99 26.02
CA LEU A 476 9.84 -15.27 26.59
C LEU A 476 9.22 -16.48 25.88
N ALA A 477 7.93 -16.44 25.55
CA ALA A 477 7.26 -17.53 24.85
C ALA A 477 7.84 -17.76 23.44
N ARG A 478 8.25 -16.70 22.73
CA ARG A 478 8.90 -16.82 21.41
C ARG A 478 10.23 -17.57 21.46
N VAL A 479 10.94 -17.47 22.58
CA VAL A 479 12.26 -18.11 22.79
C VAL A 479 12.12 -19.49 23.42
N LEU A 480 11.27 -19.64 24.43
CA LEU A 480 11.10 -20.88 25.18
C LEU A 480 10.22 -21.91 24.46
N LEU A 481 9.31 -21.46 23.57
CA LEU A 481 8.38 -22.30 22.81
C LEU A 481 8.50 -22.01 21.29
N PRO A 482 9.66 -22.26 20.67
CA PRO A 482 9.93 -21.89 19.27
C PRO A 482 9.05 -22.64 18.25
N GLU A 483 8.53 -23.81 18.61
CA GLU A 483 7.65 -24.64 17.78
C GLU A 483 6.25 -24.06 17.56
N LEU A 484 5.82 -23.10 18.39
CA LEU A 484 4.53 -22.45 18.22
C LEU A 484 4.55 -21.46 17.05
N LYS A 485 3.55 -21.56 16.16
CA LYS A 485 3.37 -20.62 15.04
C LYS A 485 2.87 -19.24 15.49
N ARG A 486 2.19 -19.18 16.63
CA ARG A 486 1.61 -17.98 17.23
C ARG A 486 1.76 -18.07 18.73
N HIS A 487 1.99 -16.93 19.36
CA HIS A 487 2.28 -16.86 20.80
C HIS A 487 1.25 -16.00 21.55
N ARG A 488 0.01 -15.89 21.04
CA ARG A 488 -1.08 -15.25 21.79
C ARG A 488 -1.30 -16.00 23.10
N LEU A 489 -1.72 -15.27 24.15
CA LEU A 489 -1.93 -15.81 25.51
C LEU A 489 -2.66 -17.16 25.49
N ASN A 490 -3.78 -17.25 24.77
CA ASN A 490 -4.59 -18.46 24.65
C ASN A 490 -3.88 -19.66 24.01
N VAL A 491 -2.99 -19.40 23.04
CA VAL A 491 -2.19 -20.45 22.38
C VAL A 491 -1.10 -20.94 23.33
N VAL A 492 -0.43 -20.03 24.03
CA VAL A 492 0.62 -20.37 25.00
C VAL A 492 0.03 -21.11 26.20
N ALA A 493 -1.09 -20.63 26.75
CA ALA A 493 -1.81 -21.29 27.83
C ALA A 493 -2.15 -22.74 27.46
N LYS A 494 -2.73 -22.94 26.27
CA LYS A 494 -3.06 -24.27 25.76
C LYS A 494 -1.83 -25.17 25.60
N ALA A 495 -0.72 -24.63 25.10
CA ALA A 495 0.52 -25.39 24.91
C ALA A 495 1.11 -25.87 26.25
N LEU A 496 1.00 -25.05 27.29
CA LEU A 496 1.52 -25.35 28.63
C LEU A 496 0.50 -26.05 29.56
N GLY A 497 -0.71 -26.34 29.06
CA GLY A 497 -1.78 -26.94 29.85
C GLY A 497 -2.33 -26.03 30.96
N VAL A 498 -2.19 -24.72 30.81
CA VAL A 498 -2.72 -23.73 31.75
C VAL A 498 -4.21 -23.47 31.44
N PRO A 499 -5.11 -23.60 32.43
CA PRO A 499 -6.52 -23.30 32.24
C PRO A 499 -6.70 -21.80 32.04
N LEU A 500 -7.52 -21.44 31.06
CA LEU A 500 -7.91 -20.06 30.81
C LEU A 500 -9.43 -19.98 30.93
N LEU A 501 -9.89 -19.44 32.05
CA LEU A 501 -11.29 -19.34 32.45
C LEU A 501 -11.77 -17.92 32.12
N ASN A 502 -12.92 -17.77 31.45
CA ASN A 502 -13.50 -16.49 31.05
C ASN A 502 -12.46 -15.51 30.44
N HIS A 503 -12.01 -15.81 29.21
CA HIS A 503 -11.25 -14.84 28.41
C HIS A 503 -11.94 -13.47 28.47
N HIS A 504 -11.15 -12.39 28.65
CA HIS A 504 -11.60 -10.99 28.69
C HIS A 504 -11.99 -10.47 30.09
N ARG A 505 -11.36 -10.99 31.15
CA ARG A 505 -11.35 -10.34 32.46
C ARG A 505 -9.90 -10.18 32.89
N ALA A 506 -9.50 -8.97 33.25
CA ALA A 506 -8.10 -8.65 33.50
C ALA A 506 -7.47 -9.57 34.57
N VAL A 507 -8.22 -9.90 35.63
CA VAL A 507 -7.72 -10.78 36.69
C VAL A 507 -7.53 -12.23 36.25
N ASP A 508 -8.41 -12.73 35.37
CA ASP A 508 -8.34 -14.11 34.88
C ASP A 508 -7.20 -14.26 33.86
N ASP A 509 -7.00 -13.26 33.00
CA ASP A 509 -5.88 -13.21 32.06
C ASP A 509 -4.54 -12.96 32.77
N ALA A 510 -4.47 -12.11 33.80
CA ALA A 510 -3.30 -11.97 34.68
C ALA A 510 -2.99 -13.29 35.42
N GLN A 511 -4.02 -14.03 35.86
CA GLN A 511 -3.85 -15.33 36.51
C GLN A 511 -3.32 -16.40 35.56
N ALA A 512 -3.83 -16.47 34.33
CA ALA A 512 -3.32 -17.36 33.31
C ALA A 512 -1.86 -17.01 32.96
N THR A 513 -1.57 -15.72 32.78
CA THR A 513 -0.22 -15.20 32.54
C THR A 513 0.73 -15.54 33.69
N ALA A 514 0.27 -15.44 34.95
CA ALA A 514 1.07 -15.82 36.12
C ALA A 514 1.44 -17.30 36.12
N LEU A 515 0.50 -18.19 35.79
CA LEU A 515 0.75 -19.63 35.70
C LEU A 515 1.70 -19.97 34.54
N ILE A 516 1.54 -19.30 33.39
CA ILE A 516 2.47 -19.41 32.27
C ILE A 516 3.87 -18.96 32.70
N PHE A 517 3.97 -17.82 33.38
CA PHE A 517 5.24 -17.27 33.81
C PHE A 517 5.94 -18.17 34.83
N ILE A 518 5.21 -18.76 35.79
CA ILE A 518 5.75 -19.79 36.70
C ILE A 518 6.34 -20.96 35.92
N LYS A 519 5.65 -21.45 34.88
CA LYS A 519 6.17 -22.51 34.00
C LYS A 519 7.43 -22.07 33.27
N PHE A 520 7.51 -20.82 32.81
CA PHE A 520 8.73 -20.27 32.21
C PHE A 520 9.88 -20.16 33.21
N LEU A 521 9.62 -19.69 34.44
CA LEU A 521 10.63 -19.67 35.50
C LEU A 521 11.15 -21.08 35.80
N GLU A 522 10.28 -22.09 35.88
CA GLU A 522 10.68 -23.51 36.03
C GLU A 522 11.56 -23.99 34.86
N MET A 523 11.21 -23.63 33.62
CA MET A 523 12.01 -23.96 32.43
C MET A 523 13.38 -23.26 32.45
N LEU A 524 13.44 -22.02 32.92
CA LEU A 524 14.67 -21.23 33.04
C LEU A 524 15.59 -21.79 34.12
N ASP A 525 15.04 -22.15 35.28
CA ASP A 525 15.81 -22.79 36.36
C ASP A 525 16.40 -24.13 35.90
N ASN A 526 15.63 -24.93 35.16
CA ASN A 526 16.09 -26.19 34.57
C ASN A 526 17.18 -25.99 33.49
N LYS A 527 17.18 -24.85 32.81
CA LYS A 527 18.24 -24.46 31.85
C LYS A 527 19.47 -23.85 32.53
N GLY A 528 19.44 -23.65 33.85
CA GLY A 528 20.58 -23.22 34.65
C GLY A 528 20.58 -21.74 35.04
N ALA A 529 19.55 -20.95 34.72
CA ALA A 529 19.44 -19.58 35.19
C ALA A 529 18.98 -19.56 36.65
N LYS A 530 19.80 -19.05 37.57
CA LYS A 530 19.45 -18.93 39.00
C LYS A 530 18.99 -17.53 39.38
N THR A 531 19.49 -16.52 38.69
CA THR A 531 19.07 -15.12 38.83
C THR A 531 18.39 -14.61 37.56
N LEU A 532 17.68 -13.49 37.68
CA LEU A 532 17.01 -12.88 36.53
C LEU A 532 18.02 -12.40 35.47
N GLN A 533 19.17 -11.84 35.90
CA GLN A 533 20.26 -11.44 35.01
C GLN A 533 20.83 -12.61 34.18
N GLN A 534 20.93 -13.81 34.78
CA GLN A 534 21.43 -15.01 34.08
C GLN A 534 20.48 -15.52 33.00
N VAL A 535 19.23 -15.06 32.95
CA VAL A 535 18.27 -15.48 31.92
C VAL A 535 18.75 -15.11 30.52
N ASN A 536 19.30 -13.89 30.34
CA ASN A 536 19.81 -13.44 29.05
C ASN A 536 21.01 -14.28 28.59
N GLU A 537 21.87 -14.70 29.52
CA GLU A 537 23.04 -15.55 29.24
C GLU A 537 22.62 -16.96 28.80
N VAL A 538 21.61 -17.53 29.49
CA VAL A 538 21.14 -18.90 29.25
C VAL A 538 20.29 -19.02 27.98
N LEU A 539 19.48 -18.02 27.69
CA LEU A 539 18.61 -18.01 26.51
C LEU A 539 19.32 -17.49 25.25
N GLY A 540 20.39 -16.71 25.40
CA GLY A 540 21.04 -16.01 24.30
C GLY A 540 20.17 -14.90 23.73
N LYS A 541 20.39 -14.57 22.44
CA LYS A 541 19.61 -13.52 21.75
C LYS A 541 18.33 -14.06 21.14
N VAL A 542 17.32 -13.19 21.04
CA VAL A 542 16.08 -13.51 20.31
C VAL A 542 16.39 -13.70 18.83
N ASP A 543 15.83 -14.75 18.25
CA ASP A 543 15.83 -14.95 16.80
C ASP A 543 15.19 -13.74 16.11
N TYR A 544 15.97 -13.05 15.27
CA TYR A 544 15.55 -11.84 14.56
C TYR A 544 14.29 -12.04 13.72
N THR A 545 13.97 -13.26 13.28
CA THR A 545 12.76 -13.57 12.51
C THR A 545 11.48 -13.44 13.34
N LYS A 546 11.60 -13.51 14.67
CA LYS A 546 10.49 -13.37 15.63
C LYS A 546 10.28 -11.94 16.09
N LEU A 547 11.24 -11.06 15.84
CA LEU A 547 11.17 -9.66 16.19
C LEU A 547 10.35 -8.85 15.17
N GLY A 548 9.78 -7.75 15.66
CA GLY A 548 9.10 -6.75 14.85
C GLY A 548 10.09 -5.91 14.04
N THR A 549 9.56 -5.19 13.05
CA THR A 549 10.35 -4.27 12.23
C THR A 549 9.83 -2.85 12.40
N SER A 550 10.74 -1.88 12.35
CA SER A 550 10.42 -0.46 12.22
C SER A 550 11.08 0.10 10.98
N HIS A 551 10.46 1.12 10.38
CA HIS A 551 11.06 1.77 9.22
C HIS A 551 12.22 2.68 9.65
N ILE A 552 13.18 2.86 8.75
CA ILE A 552 14.34 3.74 8.93
C ILE A 552 14.80 4.27 7.58
N THR A 553 15.12 5.56 7.49
CA THR A 553 15.63 6.15 6.24
C THR A 553 17.14 6.20 6.31
N LEU A 554 17.83 5.62 5.32
CA LEU A 554 19.29 5.65 5.24
C LEU A 554 19.72 6.35 3.95
N ILE A 555 20.52 7.40 4.04
CA ILE A 555 21.04 8.14 2.87
C ILE A 555 22.57 8.07 2.86
N ALA A 556 23.16 7.66 1.74
CA ALA A 556 24.60 7.64 1.56
C ALA A 556 25.16 9.07 1.49
N LYS A 557 25.95 9.47 2.50
CA LYS A 557 26.61 10.78 2.56
C LYS A 557 27.73 10.92 1.54
N ASN A 558 28.49 9.85 1.33
CA ASN A 558 29.70 9.81 0.49
C ASN A 558 29.95 8.38 -0.04
N TYR A 559 31.06 8.15 -0.73
CA TYR A 559 31.38 6.82 -1.30
C TYR A 559 31.55 5.72 -0.24
N THR A 560 32.06 6.04 0.96
CA THR A 560 32.09 5.08 2.08
C THR A 560 30.68 4.68 2.48
N GLY A 561 29.80 5.68 2.64
CA GLY A 561 28.38 5.49 2.89
C GLY A 561 27.69 4.64 1.83
N LEU A 562 27.92 4.92 0.55
CA LEU A 562 27.33 4.17 -0.56
C LEU A 562 27.76 2.69 -0.54
N LYS A 563 29.05 2.42 -0.32
CA LYS A 563 29.57 1.05 -0.20
C LYS A 563 28.97 0.34 1.01
N ASN A 564 28.83 1.03 2.14
CA ASN A 564 28.22 0.49 3.34
C ASN A 564 26.72 0.24 3.18
N LEU A 565 26.00 1.14 2.50
CA LEU A 565 24.60 0.97 2.13
C LEU A 565 24.40 -0.32 1.32
N TYR A 566 25.27 -0.57 0.33
CA TYR A 566 25.24 -1.83 -0.43
C TYR A 566 25.50 -3.07 0.44
N LYS A 567 26.39 -3.00 1.43
CA LYS A 567 26.61 -4.11 2.38
C LYS A 567 25.37 -4.34 3.25
N ILE A 568 24.77 -3.28 3.78
CA ILE A 568 23.57 -3.36 4.62
C ILE A 568 22.41 -3.98 3.83
N VAL A 569 22.14 -3.48 2.62
CA VAL A 569 21.08 -4.02 1.75
C VAL A 569 21.37 -5.47 1.36
N SER A 570 22.63 -5.81 1.05
CA SER A 570 23.02 -7.20 0.71
C SER A 570 22.85 -8.14 1.89
N ASP A 571 23.28 -7.74 3.09
CA ASP A 571 23.14 -8.52 4.31
C ASP A 571 21.65 -8.76 4.65
N ALA A 572 20.82 -7.71 4.54
CA ALA A 572 19.38 -7.80 4.73
C ALA A 572 18.69 -8.75 3.74
N HIS A 573 19.22 -8.90 2.51
CA HIS A 573 18.67 -9.80 1.49
C HIS A 573 19.24 -11.23 1.53
N VAL A 574 20.46 -11.41 2.01
CA VAL A 574 21.17 -12.70 1.94
C VAL A 574 21.18 -13.40 3.30
N ASN A 575 21.54 -12.67 4.36
CA ASN A 575 21.75 -13.25 5.69
C ASN A 575 20.53 -13.10 6.59
N HIS A 576 19.82 -11.96 6.48
CA HIS A 576 18.72 -11.61 7.39
C HIS A 576 17.38 -11.40 6.67
N PHE A 577 17.22 -12.00 5.50
CA PHE A 577 15.94 -12.00 4.82
C PHE A 577 14.93 -12.88 5.55
N TYR A 578 13.68 -12.41 5.64
CA TYR A 578 12.57 -13.23 6.07
C TYR A 578 11.33 -12.96 5.20
N ARG A 579 10.35 -12.22 5.70
CA ARG A 579 9.23 -11.73 4.87
C ARG A 579 9.54 -10.42 4.16
N ALA A 580 10.61 -9.76 4.60
CA ALA A 580 11.16 -8.51 4.11
C ALA A 580 12.68 -8.55 4.35
N PRO A 581 13.49 -7.75 3.64
CA PRO A 581 14.92 -7.63 3.90
C PRO A 581 15.14 -6.85 5.19
N ARG A 582 15.44 -7.55 6.29
CA ARG A 582 15.56 -6.96 7.63
C ARG A 582 16.98 -6.46 7.89
N ILE A 583 17.09 -5.22 8.31
CA ILE A 583 18.36 -4.61 8.73
C ILE A 583 18.46 -4.79 10.24
N LEU A 584 19.40 -5.60 10.70
CA LEU A 584 19.69 -5.71 12.14
C LEU A 584 20.38 -4.43 12.62
N LYS A 585 20.01 -3.91 13.79
CA LYS A 585 20.65 -2.72 14.37
C LYS A 585 22.14 -2.94 14.59
N SER A 586 22.56 -4.14 15.00
CA SER A 586 23.98 -4.47 15.15
C SER A 586 24.76 -4.38 13.81
N VAL A 587 24.12 -4.74 12.70
CA VAL A 587 24.69 -4.62 11.35
C VAL A 587 24.73 -3.16 10.90
N LEU A 588 23.66 -2.41 11.16
CA LEU A 588 23.62 -0.97 10.88
C LEU A 588 24.74 -0.25 11.65
N GLU A 589 24.87 -0.50 12.95
CA GLU A 589 25.92 0.07 13.81
C GLU A 589 27.33 -0.20 13.28
N LYS A 590 27.57 -1.41 12.77
CA LYS A 590 28.85 -1.79 12.16
C LYS A 590 29.16 -1.02 10.87
N TYR A 591 28.14 -0.64 10.10
CA TYR A 591 28.29 -0.05 8.77
C TYR A 591 27.72 1.38 8.66
N LYS A 592 27.34 2.04 9.75
CA LYS A 592 26.73 3.38 9.73
C LYS A 592 27.67 4.50 9.29
N GLU A 593 28.98 4.25 9.24
CA GLU A 593 29.96 5.23 8.76
C GLU A 593 29.60 5.72 7.34
N GLY A 594 29.47 7.04 7.20
CA GLY A 594 29.13 7.69 5.93
C GLY A 594 27.64 7.61 5.58
N ILE A 595 26.76 7.20 6.49
CA ILE A 595 25.31 7.16 6.29
C ILE A 595 24.65 8.23 7.15
N ILE A 596 23.69 8.96 6.58
CA ILE A 596 22.77 9.84 7.32
C ILE A 596 21.51 9.05 7.62
N ILE A 597 21.06 9.08 8.88
CA ILE A 597 19.97 8.25 9.38
C ILE A 597 18.76 9.12 9.76
N GLY A 598 17.63 8.88 9.09
CA GLY A 598 16.33 9.52 9.33
C GLY A 598 15.34 8.60 10.05
N SER A 599 14.42 9.18 10.81
CA SER A 599 13.45 8.43 11.62
C SER A 599 12.34 7.72 10.84
N ALA A 600 12.22 7.96 9.53
CA ALA A 600 11.17 7.44 8.65
C ALA A 600 9.74 7.85 9.05
N CYS A 601 8.76 7.07 8.59
CA CYS A 601 7.33 7.34 8.72
C CYS A 601 6.77 6.94 10.09
N GLU A 602 5.45 6.76 10.16
CA GLU A 602 4.73 6.34 11.35
C GLU A 602 5.07 4.93 11.81
N ALA A 603 5.61 4.11 10.90
CA ALA A 603 6.19 2.81 11.22
C ALA A 603 7.61 2.91 11.81
N GLY A 604 8.21 4.09 11.90
CA GLY A 604 9.52 4.35 12.51
C GLY A 604 9.51 4.29 14.04
N GLN A 605 10.67 4.06 14.66
CA GLN A 605 10.76 3.92 16.13
C GLN A 605 10.44 5.23 16.86
N VAL A 606 10.93 6.38 16.36
CA VAL A 606 10.73 7.69 17.01
C VAL A 606 9.25 8.09 17.00
N PHE A 607 8.55 7.91 15.87
CA PHE A 607 7.12 8.21 15.79
C PHE A 607 6.32 7.36 16.78
N LYS A 608 6.57 6.04 16.81
CA LYS A 608 5.92 5.12 17.76
C LYS A 608 6.18 5.53 19.21
N ALA A 609 7.42 5.92 19.53
CA ALA A 609 7.81 6.37 20.86
C ALA A 609 7.13 7.68 21.26
N VAL A 610 7.04 8.67 20.37
CA VAL A 610 6.31 9.93 20.62
C VAL A 610 4.81 9.68 20.81
N LYS A 611 4.20 8.84 19.97
CA LYS A 611 2.78 8.48 20.09
C LYS A 611 2.47 7.76 21.40
N LYS A 612 3.34 6.85 21.82
CA LYS A 612 3.26 6.19 23.14
C LYS A 612 3.61 7.12 24.29
N ASN A 613 4.24 8.26 23.99
CA ASN A 613 4.63 9.27 24.95
C ASN A 613 5.52 8.64 26.04
N VAL A 614 6.58 7.97 25.57
CA VAL A 614 7.61 7.35 26.42
C VAL A 614 8.38 8.40 27.23
N SER A 615 9.11 7.95 28.25
CA SER A 615 9.95 8.83 29.08
C SER A 615 11.13 9.41 28.31
N ASP A 616 11.71 10.52 28.80
CA ASP A 616 12.90 11.12 28.20
C ASP A 616 14.11 10.16 28.20
N GLU A 617 14.25 9.33 29.23
CA GLU A 617 15.32 8.34 29.33
C GLU A 617 15.20 7.28 28.24
N GLU A 618 13.98 6.77 28.02
CA GLU A 618 13.69 5.80 26.96
C GLU A 618 13.82 6.43 25.57
N MET A 619 13.31 7.66 25.39
CA MET A 619 13.45 8.40 24.14
C MET A 619 14.92 8.61 23.78
N SER A 620 15.79 8.94 24.75
CA SER A 620 17.23 9.10 24.50
C SER A 620 17.84 7.85 23.86
N LYS A 621 17.53 6.66 24.39
CA LYS A 621 18.04 5.37 23.88
C LYS A 621 17.63 5.10 22.42
N ILE A 622 16.46 5.60 22.02
CA ILE A 622 15.93 5.45 20.67
C ILE A 622 16.51 6.52 19.74
N ILE A 623 16.42 7.78 20.14
CA ILE A 623 16.66 8.93 19.27
C ILE A 623 18.15 9.13 18.95
N ASP A 624 19.06 8.60 19.78
CA ASP A 624 20.50 8.71 19.61
C ASP A 624 21.02 8.13 18.30
N LEU A 625 20.33 7.11 17.75
CA LEU A 625 20.66 6.49 16.46
C LEU A 625 20.47 7.45 15.27
N TYR A 626 19.59 8.44 15.39
CA TYR A 626 19.12 9.25 14.26
C TYR A 626 19.86 10.59 14.16
N ASP A 627 20.14 11.02 12.93
CA ASP A 627 20.72 12.33 12.62
C ASP A 627 19.64 13.41 12.45
N TYR A 628 18.49 13.01 11.90
CA TYR A 628 17.33 13.88 11.69
C TYR A 628 16.02 13.13 11.93
N ILE A 629 15.00 13.88 12.35
CA ILE A 629 13.67 13.36 12.67
C ILE A 629 12.70 13.84 11.59
N GLU A 630 12.01 12.90 11.00
CA GLU A 630 11.04 13.14 9.93
C GLU A 630 9.67 13.47 10.51
N VAL A 631 9.03 14.47 9.92
CA VAL A 631 7.68 14.91 10.24
C VAL A 631 6.91 15.00 8.94
N MET A 632 5.71 14.43 8.89
CA MET A 632 4.99 14.24 7.63
C MET A 632 3.67 15.03 7.63
N PRO A 633 3.15 15.39 6.45
CA PRO A 633 1.79 15.90 6.30
C PRO A 633 0.78 15.02 7.02
N ILE A 634 -0.27 15.62 7.60
CA ILE A 634 -1.29 14.85 8.33
C ILE A 634 -2.04 13.88 7.41
N ASP A 635 -2.11 14.20 6.12
CA ASP A 635 -2.64 13.33 5.06
C ASP A 635 -1.97 11.95 5.01
N ASN A 636 -0.69 11.86 5.40
CA ASN A 636 0.05 10.59 5.45
C ASN A 636 -0.49 9.68 6.56
N ASN A 637 -0.99 10.27 7.65
CA ASN A 637 -1.42 9.58 8.87
C ASN A 637 -2.93 9.62 9.10
N ARG A 638 -3.72 10.14 8.16
CA ARG A 638 -5.20 10.23 8.26
C ARG A 638 -5.88 8.91 8.59
N PHE A 639 -5.35 7.80 8.09
CA PHE A 639 -5.87 6.45 8.39
C PHE A 639 -5.89 6.12 9.89
N MET A 640 -5.09 6.80 10.71
CA MET A 640 -5.08 6.62 12.16
C MET A 640 -6.37 7.10 12.81
N ILE A 641 -7.02 8.12 12.23
CA ILE A 641 -8.33 8.61 12.69
C ILE A 641 -9.37 7.50 12.47
N ASP A 642 -9.38 6.89 11.28
CA ASP A 642 -10.31 5.82 10.93
C ASP A 642 -10.12 4.57 11.81
N LYS A 643 -8.88 4.30 12.23
CA LYS A 643 -8.56 3.20 13.16
C LYS A 643 -8.90 3.53 14.63
N GLY A 644 -9.27 4.78 14.94
CA GLY A 644 -9.50 5.26 16.30
C GLY A 644 -8.23 5.32 17.14
N GLU A 645 -7.05 5.39 16.50
CA GLU A 645 -5.77 5.53 17.17
C GLU A 645 -5.49 6.99 17.56
N VAL A 646 -6.08 7.94 16.83
CA VAL A 646 -6.13 9.38 17.11
C VAL A 646 -7.57 9.87 16.92
N GLN A 647 -7.93 10.97 17.57
CA GLN A 647 -9.29 11.52 17.61
C GLN A 647 -9.66 12.26 16.33
N ASP A 648 -8.76 13.13 15.87
CA ASP A 648 -9.01 14.03 14.74
C ASP A 648 -7.70 14.53 14.10
N GLU A 649 -7.83 15.45 13.14
CA GLU A 649 -6.70 16.08 12.46
C GLU A 649 -5.84 16.97 13.37
N GLU A 650 -6.41 17.55 14.43
CA GLU A 650 -5.64 18.40 15.34
C GLU A 650 -4.72 17.54 16.22
N GLU A 651 -5.15 16.34 16.62
CA GLU A 651 -4.26 15.41 17.31
C GLU A 651 -3.08 14.95 16.42
N LEU A 652 -3.30 14.78 15.11
CA LEU A 652 -2.19 14.52 14.17
C LEU A 652 -1.20 15.70 14.13
N ARG A 653 -1.70 16.94 14.16
CA ARG A 653 -0.83 18.14 14.25
C ARG A 653 -0.10 18.20 15.58
N ASP A 654 -0.73 17.84 16.69
CA ASP A 654 -0.10 17.76 18.00
C ASP A 654 1.01 16.69 18.04
N LEU A 655 0.82 15.55 17.39
CA LEU A 655 1.88 14.55 17.23
C LEU A 655 3.06 15.12 16.43
N ASN A 656 2.80 15.86 15.36
CA ASN A 656 3.84 16.56 14.61
C ASN A 656 4.56 17.62 15.45
N ARG A 657 3.84 18.42 16.24
CA ARG A 657 4.45 19.38 17.20
C ARG A 657 5.35 18.66 18.19
N LYS A 658 4.87 17.59 18.81
CA LYS A 658 5.66 16.76 19.76
C LYS A 658 6.90 16.14 19.12
N LEU A 659 6.83 15.68 17.88
CA LEU A 659 7.99 15.17 17.14
C LEU A 659 9.06 16.25 16.98
N ILE A 660 8.64 17.46 16.58
CA ILE A 660 9.54 18.61 16.40
C ILE A 660 10.16 19.03 17.73
N GLU A 661 9.35 19.17 18.78
CA GLU A 661 9.80 19.50 20.13
C GLU A 661 10.79 18.46 20.66
N THR A 662 10.50 17.17 20.46
CA THR A 662 11.39 16.07 20.84
C THR A 662 12.70 16.14 20.07
N ALA A 663 12.66 16.35 18.75
CA ALA A 663 13.86 16.50 17.94
C ALA A 663 14.75 17.64 18.45
N ILE A 664 14.17 18.82 18.66
CA ILE A 664 14.88 20.01 19.18
C ILE A 664 15.47 19.74 20.57
N LYS A 665 14.68 19.16 21.47
CA LYS A 665 15.08 18.84 22.85
C LYS A 665 16.31 17.93 22.90
N PHE A 666 16.39 16.94 22.02
CA PHE A 666 17.52 16.00 21.94
C PHE A 666 18.59 16.41 20.91
N GLY A 667 18.56 17.66 20.43
CA GLY A 667 19.57 18.21 19.52
C GLY A 667 19.59 17.59 18.12
N LYS A 668 18.46 17.03 17.68
CA LYS A 668 18.25 16.46 16.34
C LYS A 668 17.58 17.47 15.42
N ILE A 669 17.72 17.28 14.11
CA ILE A 669 17.17 18.18 13.10
C ILE A 669 15.76 17.72 12.72
N PRO A 670 14.68 18.46 13.01
CA PRO A 670 13.34 18.15 12.48
C PRO A 670 13.24 18.53 11.00
N VAL A 671 12.75 17.61 10.16
CA VAL A 671 12.61 17.82 8.71
C VAL A 671 11.24 17.39 8.22
N ALA A 672 10.58 18.23 7.41
CA ALA A 672 9.33 17.86 6.76
C ALA A 672 9.60 16.99 5.52
N THR A 673 9.13 15.74 5.51
CA THR A 673 9.28 14.81 4.38
C THR A 673 7.92 14.36 3.84
N GLY A 674 7.86 14.01 2.55
CA GLY A 674 6.61 13.72 1.85
C GLY A 674 6.16 12.26 1.90
N ASP A 675 7.08 11.32 2.13
CA ASP A 675 6.87 9.87 1.93
C ASP A 675 6.24 9.59 0.55
N VAL A 676 6.85 10.13 -0.49
CA VAL A 676 6.24 10.25 -1.82
C VAL A 676 6.08 8.87 -2.46
N HIS A 677 4.87 8.50 -2.88
CA HIS A 677 4.59 7.26 -3.61
C HIS A 677 4.01 7.50 -5.02
N PHE A 678 3.53 8.71 -5.28
CA PHE A 678 2.99 9.14 -6.57
C PHE A 678 3.25 10.64 -6.82
N LEU A 679 3.13 11.10 -8.07
CA LEU A 679 3.38 12.51 -8.40
C LEU A 679 2.19 13.38 -8.07
N GLU A 680 1.01 12.91 -8.45
CA GLU A 680 -0.21 13.71 -8.43
C GLU A 680 -1.25 13.12 -7.48
N LYS A 681 -2.01 13.99 -6.80
CA LYS A 681 -2.99 13.57 -5.79
C LYS A 681 -4.00 12.55 -6.33
N HIS A 682 -4.41 12.67 -7.59
CA HIS A 682 -5.36 11.75 -8.24
C HIS A 682 -4.79 10.34 -8.49
N GLU A 683 -3.47 10.17 -8.51
CA GLU A 683 -2.82 8.86 -8.70
C GLU A 683 -2.94 7.96 -7.46
N ALA A 684 -3.45 8.47 -6.33
CA ALA A 684 -3.75 7.69 -5.13
C ALA A 684 -4.63 6.46 -5.42
N VAL A 685 -5.55 6.56 -6.39
CA VAL A 685 -6.40 5.45 -6.82
C VAL A 685 -5.59 4.27 -7.38
N LEU A 686 -4.46 4.53 -8.04
CA LEU A 686 -3.60 3.50 -8.61
C LEU A 686 -2.91 2.69 -7.52
N ARG A 687 -2.36 3.38 -6.50
CA ARG A 687 -1.81 2.73 -5.31
C ARG A 687 -2.87 1.93 -4.55
N LYS A 688 -4.09 2.47 -4.43
CA LYS A 688 -5.22 1.77 -3.80
C LYS A 688 -5.53 0.44 -4.48
N ILE A 689 -5.51 0.40 -5.83
CA ILE A 689 -5.68 -0.85 -6.60
C ILE A 689 -4.53 -1.83 -6.31
N LEU A 690 -3.28 -1.36 -6.24
CA LEU A 690 -2.13 -2.21 -5.89
C LEU A 690 -2.24 -2.80 -4.48
N LYS A 691 -2.63 -2.00 -3.48
CA LYS A 691 -2.85 -2.47 -2.11
C LYS A 691 -4.02 -3.45 -2.04
N TYR A 692 -5.12 -3.19 -2.75
CA TYR A 692 -6.24 -4.13 -2.82
C TYR A 692 -5.82 -5.51 -3.35
N SER A 693 -4.96 -5.54 -4.38
CA SER A 693 -4.46 -6.80 -4.95
C SER A 693 -3.63 -7.64 -3.96
N GLN A 694 -3.08 -7.01 -2.92
CA GLN A 694 -2.33 -7.66 -1.83
C GLN A 694 -3.22 -8.12 -0.67
N GLY A 695 -4.55 -7.93 -0.77
CA GLY A 695 -5.51 -8.35 0.25
C GLY A 695 -5.83 -7.29 1.31
N PHE A 696 -5.35 -6.05 1.14
CA PHE A 696 -5.84 -4.92 1.94
C PHE A 696 -7.29 -4.61 1.55
N LYS A 697 -8.10 -4.19 2.53
CA LYS A 697 -9.47 -3.79 2.25
C LYS A 697 -9.47 -2.48 1.47
N VAL A 698 -10.42 -2.33 0.56
CA VAL A 698 -10.74 -1.02 -0.04
C VAL A 698 -11.60 -0.29 0.98
N ASP A 699 -10.98 0.17 2.07
CA ASP A 699 -11.67 1.06 2.98
C ASP A 699 -11.83 2.43 2.28
N GLU A 700 -12.72 3.30 2.76
CA GLU A 700 -12.85 4.70 2.29
C GLU A 700 -11.62 5.55 2.66
N GLU A 701 -10.50 4.91 3.00
CA GLU A 701 -9.21 5.52 3.33
C GLU A 701 -8.72 6.42 2.17
N GLU A 702 -8.44 7.68 2.52
CA GLU A 702 -7.82 8.69 1.67
C GLU A 702 -6.44 9.07 2.21
N THR A 703 -5.40 8.30 1.86
CA THR A 703 -4.00 8.66 2.13
C THR A 703 -3.36 9.29 0.90
N TYR A 704 -2.89 10.53 1.03
CA TYR A 704 -2.33 11.30 -0.09
C TYR A 704 -0.82 11.49 0.00
N LEU A 705 -0.09 10.51 -0.53
CA LEU A 705 1.38 10.46 -0.61
C LEU A 705 1.91 11.00 -1.95
N HIS A 706 1.36 12.14 -2.40
CA HIS A 706 1.79 12.78 -3.64
C HIS A 706 3.02 13.66 -3.42
N PHE A 707 3.82 13.85 -4.46
CA PHE A 707 5.00 14.71 -4.38
C PHE A 707 4.57 16.17 -4.25
N ARG A 708 4.61 16.76 -3.04
CA ARG A 708 4.19 18.15 -2.77
C ARG A 708 5.21 19.19 -3.24
N THR A 709 4.74 20.35 -3.71
CA THR A 709 5.59 21.52 -3.95
C THR A 709 6.07 22.11 -2.61
N THR A 710 7.02 23.05 -2.66
CA THR A 710 7.44 23.80 -1.47
C THR A 710 6.27 24.57 -0.87
N ASP A 711 5.47 25.26 -1.69
CA ASP A 711 4.34 26.06 -1.20
C ASP A 711 3.24 25.20 -0.56
N GLU A 712 2.92 24.05 -1.16
CA GLU A 712 1.94 23.12 -0.60
C GLU A 712 2.42 22.54 0.73
N MET A 713 3.73 22.25 0.85
CA MET A 713 4.31 21.78 2.10
C MET A 713 4.35 22.88 3.18
N LEU A 714 4.62 24.13 2.81
CA LEU A 714 4.56 25.25 3.76
C LEU A 714 3.13 25.50 4.26
N GLU A 715 2.13 25.43 3.38
CA GLU A 715 0.72 25.59 3.77
C GLU A 715 0.27 24.43 4.67
N GLU A 716 0.68 23.19 4.38
CA GLU A 716 0.42 22.03 5.23
C GLU A 716 0.95 22.24 6.66
N PHE A 717 2.14 22.81 6.81
CA PHE A 717 2.81 23.00 8.11
C PHE A 717 2.56 24.36 8.77
N LYS A 718 1.66 25.18 8.22
CA LYS A 718 1.36 26.53 8.69
C LYS A 718 0.92 26.62 10.15
N TYR A 719 0.35 25.54 10.69
CA TYR A 719 -0.06 25.45 12.10
C TYR A 719 1.11 25.52 13.11
N LEU A 720 2.36 25.46 12.64
CA LEU A 720 3.57 25.66 13.44
C LEU A 720 3.98 27.13 13.57
N GLY A 721 3.38 28.03 12.80
CA GLY A 721 3.87 29.39 12.59
C GLY A 721 4.89 29.48 11.45
N GLU A 722 4.98 30.66 10.82
CA GLU A 722 5.74 30.84 9.56
C GLU A 722 7.23 30.50 9.70
N GLU A 723 7.87 30.91 10.79
CA GLU A 723 9.31 30.70 11.01
C GLU A 723 9.65 29.22 11.15
N LEU A 724 8.98 28.51 12.05
CA LEU A 724 9.22 27.09 12.29
C LEU A 724 8.79 26.22 11.10
N ALA A 725 7.69 26.56 10.42
CA ALA A 725 7.27 25.87 9.20
C ALA A 725 8.33 26.02 8.11
N TYR A 726 8.86 27.23 7.89
CA TYR A 726 9.93 27.46 6.92
C TYR A 726 11.23 26.72 7.31
N GLU A 727 11.58 26.72 8.59
CA GLU A 727 12.76 26.01 9.08
C GLU A 727 12.67 24.50 8.79
N VAL A 728 11.58 23.86 9.18
CA VAL A 728 11.41 22.40 9.07
C VAL A 728 11.21 21.97 7.61
N VAL A 729 10.50 22.76 6.80
CA VAL A 729 10.22 22.43 5.39
C VAL A 729 11.39 22.76 4.47
N VAL A 730 12.00 23.94 4.61
CA VAL A 730 12.99 24.47 3.67
C VAL A 730 14.39 24.40 4.24
N THR A 731 14.66 25.07 5.36
CA THR A 731 16.03 25.21 5.89
C THR A 731 16.65 23.86 6.23
N ASN A 732 15.93 23.03 6.97
CA ASN A 732 16.43 21.75 7.49
C ASN A 732 16.53 20.69 6.38
N SER A 733 15.57 20.64 5.46
CA SER A 733 15.66 19.72 4.30
C SER A 733 16.86 20.05 3.41
N ASN A 734 17.12 21.34 3.17
CA ASN A 734 18.30 21.80 2.46
C ASN A 734 19.59 21.49 3.21
N LYS A 735 19.60 21.65 4.55
CA LYS A 735 20.75 21.36 5.41
C LYS A 735 21.16 19.89 5.34
N ILE A 736 20.22 18.94 5.41
CA ILE A 736 20.52 17.52 5.23
C ILE A 736 21.05 17.24 3.82
N ALA A 737 20.42 17.80 2.80
CA ALA A 737 20.88 17.65 1.43
C ALA A 737 22.33 18.14 1.26
N ASP A 738 22.72 19.25 1.89
CA ASP A 738 24.06 19.82 1.79
C ASP A 738 25.15 18.98 2.47
N MET A 739 24.77 18.12 3.42
CA MET A 739 25.71 17.16 4.03
C MET A 739 26.15 16.06 3.05
N VAL A 740 25.39 15.82 1.97
CA VAL A 740 25.61 14.74 1.02
C VAL A 740 26.49 15.19 -0.15
N GLU A 741 27.57 14.45 -0.39
CA GLU A 741 28.47 14.63 -1.52
C GLU A 741 27.82 14.21 -2.86
N VAL A 742 28.32 14.74 -3.97
CA VAL A 742 27.89 14.28 -5.30
C VAL A 742 28.56 12.95 -5.62
N ILE A 743 27.81 11.86 -5.46
CA ILE A 743 28.30 10.50 -5.67
C ILE A 743 27.71 9.87 -6.95
N LYS A 744 28.48 8.96 -7.57
CA LYS A 744 28.01 8.12 -8.68
C LYS A 744 27.84 6.69 -8.19
N PRO A 745 26.62 6.11 -8.21
CA PRO A 745 26.39 4.75 -7.75
C PRO A 745 27.06 3.72 -8.66
N ILE A 746 27.23 4.06 -9.94
CA ILE A 746 27.89 3.22 -10.94
C ILE A 746 29.08 4.01 -11.51
N PRO A 747 30.31 3.49 -11.42
CA PRO A 747 31.48 4.13 -12.02
C PRO A 747 31.44 4.03 -13.55
N ASN A 748 32.15 4.94 -14.24
CA ASN A 748 32.25 4.91 -15.70
C ASN A 748 33.29 3.90 -16.22
N ASP A 749 34.27 3.55 -15.38
CA ASP A 749 35.40 2.71 -15.77
C ASP A 749 35.04 1.23 -15.79
N THR A 750 35.72 0.48 -16.66
CA THR A 750 35.71 -0.98 -16.67
C THR A 750 36.84 -1.52 -15.82
N TYR A 751 36.58 -2.57 -15.04
CA TYR A 751 37.57 -3.23 -14.19
C TYR A 751 37.81 -4.67 -14.68
N PRO A 752 38.58 -4.87 -15.76
CA PRO A 752 38.85 -6.22 -16.27
C PRO A 752 39.62 -7.06 -15.24
N PRO A 753 39.33 -8.37 -15.13
CA PRO A 753 40.04 -9.25 -14.20
C PRO A 753 41.47 -9.52 -14.67
N VAL A 754 42.33 -9.87 -13.71
CA VAL A 754 43.74 -10.23 -13.97
C VAL A 754 44.00 -11.61 -13.38
N ILE A 755 44.43 -12.55 -14.22
CA ILE A 755 44.99 -13.85 -13.82
C ILE A 755 46.34 -13.98 -14.51
N GLU A 756 47.39 -14.10 -13.71
CA GLU A 756 48.77 -14.17 -14.20
C GLU A 756 48.93 -15.26 -15.26
N GLY A 757 49.61 -14.93 -16.37
CA GLY A 757 49.86 -15.85 -17.48
C GLY A 757 48.75 -15.95 -18.54
N SER A 758 47.55 -15.41 -18.29
CA SER A 758 46.41 -15.53 -19.24
C SER A 758 46.70 -14.95 -20.63
N ASP A 759 47.44 -13.85 -20.70
CA ASP A 759 47.80 -13.19 -21.96
C ASP A 759 48.72 -14.07 -22.82
N VAL A 760 49.67 -14.73 -22.16
CA VAL A 760 50.64 -15.64 -22.78
C VAL A 760 49.94 -16.92 -23.20
N GLU A 761 49.17 -17.54 -22.29
CA GLU A 761 48.40 -18.76 -22.53
C GLU A 761 47.45 -18.58 -23.74
N LEU A 762 46.73 -17.46 -23.82
CA LEU A 762 45.81 -17.19 -24.92
C LEU A 762 46.55 -17.07 -26.26
N ARG A 763 47.66 -16.33 -26.26
CA ARG A 763 48.47 -16.11 -27.46
C ARG A 763 49.06 -17.42 -27.95
N GLU A 764 49.66 -18.21 -27.07
CA GLU A 764 50.25 -19.51 -27.41
C GLU A 764 49.19 -20.47 -27.96
N MET A 765 48.08 -20.65 -27.24
CA MET A 765 46.97 -21.53 -27.65
C MET A 765 46.44 -21.19 -29.05
N CYS A 766 46.18 -19.90 -29.31
CA CYS A 766 45.67 -19.47 -30.61
C CYS A 766 46.69 -19.74 -31.73
N TYR A 767 47.97 -19.46 -31.49
CA TYR A 767 49.02 -19.69 -32.48
C TYR A 767 49.31 -21.16 -32.73
N GLU A 768 49.27 -22.00 -31.70
CA GLU A 768 49.39 -23.46 -31.83
C GLU A 768 48.25 -24.03 -32.68
N LYS A 769 47.00 -23.62 -32.41
CA LYS A 769 45.83 -24.03 -33.19
C LYS A 769 45.93 -23.54 -34.65
N ALA A 770 46.32 -22.28 -34.86
CA ALA A 770 46.48 -21.71 -36.20
C ALA A 770 47.56 -22.46 -36.99
N LYS A 771 48.71 -22.77 -36.39
CA LYS A 771 49.77 -23.58 -37.02
C LYS A 771 49.28 -24.99 -37.38
N ARG A 772 48.45 -25.60 -36.53
CA ARG A 772 47.88 -26.93 -36.79
C ARG A 772 46.91 -26.95 -37.98
N ILE A 773 46.11 -25.90 -38.16
CA ILE A 773 45.08 -25.84 -39.23
C ILE A 773 45.67 -25.30 -40.54
N TYR A 774 46.49 -24.25 -40.48
CA TYR A 774 46.93 -23.48 -41.65
C TYR A 774 48.40 -23.70 -42.05
N GLY A 775 49.18 -24.48 -41.26
CA GLY A 775 50.57 -24.80 -41.52
C GLY A 775 51.59 -23.92 -40.78
N ASN A 776 52.87 -24.30 -40.85
CA ASN A 776 53.98 -23.57 -40.25
C ASN A 776 55.06 -23.33 -41.33
N PRO A 777 55.29 -22.07 -41.79
CA PRO A 777 54.74 -20.83 -41.21
C PRO A 777 53.25 -20.63 -41.50
N VAL A 778 52.58 -19.90 -40.60
CA VAL A 778 51.17 -19.49 -40.76
C VAL A 778 51.09 -18.49 -41.92
N PRO A 779 50.08 -18.57 -42.83
CA PRO A 779 49.93 -17.60 -43.91
C PRO A 779 49.80 -16.16 -43.40
N GLU A 780 50.40 -15.21 -44.12
CA GLU A 780 50.49 -13.80 -43.69
C GLU A 780 49.12 -13.17 -43.35
N VAL A 781 48.08 -13.48 -44.15
CA VAL A 781 46.71 -12.99 -43.90
C VAL A 781 46.13 -13.49 -42.57
N VAL A 782 46.43 -14.73 -42.19
CA VAL A 782 45.97 -15.36 -40.95
C VAL A 782 46.74 -14.78 -39.76
N GLN A 783 48.06 -14.66 -39.89
CA GLN A 783 48.92 -14.08 -38.87
C GLN A 783 48.54 -12.62 -38.59
N ALA A 784 48.41 -11.79 -39.63
CA ALA A 784 48.04 -10.37 -39.49
C ALA A 784 46.68 -10.20 -38.81
N ARG A 785 45.71 -11.07 -39.12
CA ARG A 785 44.39 -11.06 -38.47
C ARG A 785 44.50 -11.44 -36.99
N LEU A 786 45.23 -12.51 -36.67
CA LEU A 786 45.35 -13.03 -35.32
C LEU A 786 46.13 -12.07 -34.42
N ASP A 787 47.23 -11.49 -34.90
CA ASP A 787 48.01 -10.48 -34.16
C ASP A 787 47.17 -9.24 -33.84
N ARG A 788 46.43 -8.72 -34.84
CA ARG A 788 45.56 -7.55 -34.64
C ARG A 788 44.52 -7.82 -33.56
N GLU A 789 43.87 -8.98 -33.59
CA GLU A 789 42.85 -9.32 -32.60
C GLU A 789 43.46 -9.57 -31.21
N LEU A 790 44.52 -10.38 -31.11
CA LEU A 790 45.15 -10.69 -29.82
C LEU A 790 45.71 -9.44 -29.15
N ASN A 791 46.33 -8.53 -29.90
CA ASN A 791 46.81 -7.26 -29.36
C ASN A 791 45.65 -6.40 -28.82
N SER A 792 44.50 -6.39 -29.51
CA SER A 792 43.31 -5.69 -29.04
C SER A 792 42.69 -6.36 -27.80
N ILE A 793 42.55 -7.68 -27.79
CA ILE A 793 41.95 -8.45 -26.68
C ILE A 793 42.81 -8.30 -25.41
N ILE A 794 44.12 -8.52 -25.53
CA ILE A 794 45.06 -8.42 -24.41
C ILE A 794 45.19 -6.95 -23.97
N GLY A 795 45.34 -6.02 -24.90
CA GLY A 795 45.49 -4.59 -24.59
C GLY A 795 44.29 -3.98 -23.87
N ASN A 796 43.09 -4.54 -24.04
CA ASN A 796 41.88 -4.12 -23.33
C ASN A 796 41.54 -5.01 -22.10
N GLY A 797 42.42 -5.94 -21.71
CA GLY A 797 42.26 -6.77 -20.51
C GLY A 797 41.24 -7.92 -20.63
N TYR A 798 40.87 -8.32 -21.85
CA TYR A 798 39.85 -9.37 -22.06
C TYR A 798 40.43 -10.79 -22.16
N ALA A 799 41.76 -10.97 -22.07
CA ALA A 799 42.39 -12.28 -22.22
C ALA A 799 41.88 -13.32 -21.21
N VAL A 800 41.72 -12.91 -19.95
CA VAL A 800 41.16 -13.75 -18.88
C VAL A 800 39.78 -14.28 -19.26
N MET A 801 38.92 -13.45 -19.85
CA MET A 801 37.57 -13.87 -20.25
C MET A 801 37.61 -14.93 -21.35
N TYR A 802 38.53 -14.80 -22.31
CA TYR A 802 38.73 -15.81 -23.36
C TYR A 802 39.23 -17.13 -22.77
N ILE A 803 40.21 -17.09 -21.88
CA ILE A 803 40.74 -18.28 -21.20
C ILE A 803 39.64 -18.99 -20.38
N ILE A 804 38.85 -18.25 -19.60
CA ILE A 804 37.76 -18.84 -18.82
C ILE A 804 36.69 -19.43 -19.73
N ALA A 805 36.30 -18.73 -20.81
CA ALA A 805 35.34 -19.25 -21.79
C ALA A 805 35.84 -20.55 -22.45
N GLN A 806 37.11 -20.59 -22.86
CA GLN A 806 37.74 -21.78 -23.43
C GLN A 806 37.73 -22.96 -22.44
N LYS A 807 38.07 -22.72 -21.17
CA LYS A 807 38.04 -23.77 -20.13
C LYS A 807 36.62 -24.25 -19.86
N LEU A 808 35.61 -23.38 -19.87
CA LEU A 808 34.21 -23.75 -19.73
C LEU A 808 33.74 -24.64 -20.89
N VAL A 809 34.06 -24.26 -22.14
CA VAL A 809 33.73 -25.06 -23.33
C VAL A 809 34.42 -26.42 -23.28
N THR A 810 35.72 -26.44 -22.99
CA THR A 810 36.51 -27.68 -22.89
C THR A 810 35.96 -28.60 -21.80
N LYS A 811 35.64 -28.06 -20.62
CA LYS A 811 35.03 -28.83 -19.54
C LYS A 811 33.69 -29.44 -19.97
N SER A 812 32.81 -28.64 -20.57
CA SER A 812 31.51 -29.11 -21.07
C SER A 812 31.67 -30.26 -22.07
N LEU A 813 32.60 -30.12 -23.03
CA LEU A 813 32.89 -31.17 -24.01
C LEU A 813 33.43 -32.44 -23.35
N SER A 814 34.32 -32.31 -22.37
CA SER A 814 34.83 -33.46 -21.61
C SER A 814 33.75 -34.16 -20.78
N ASP A 815 32.74 -33.41 -20.34
CA ASP A 815 31.57 -33.93 -19.63
C ASP A 815 30.53 -34.54 -20.59
N GLY A 816 30.77 -34.51 -21.91
CA GLY A 816 29.89 -35.07 -22.94
C GLY A 816 28.84 -34.11 -23.50
N TYR A 817 28.92 -32.82 -23.19
CA TYR A 817 27.96 -31.80 -23.61
C TYR A 817 28.58 -30.84 -24.63
N LEU A 818 28.08 -30.88 -25.87
CA LEU A 818 28.44 -29.92 -26.91
C LEU A 818 27.94 -28.52 -26.57
N VAL A 819 28.71 -27.49 -26.94
CA VAL A 819 28.37 -26.07 -26.72
C VAL A 819 28.12 -25.41 -28.07
N GLY A 820 26.96 -24.76 -28.22
CA GLY A 820 26.63 -23.98 -29.42
C GLY A 820 27.11 -22.55 -29.31
N SER A 821 27.80 -22.05 -30.33
CA SER A 821 28.31 -20.68 -30.43
C SER A 821 27.17 -19.65 -30.56
N ARG A 822 27.33 -18.44 -29.99
CA ARG A 822 26.33 -17.37 -30.07
C ARG A 822 26.94 -15.97 -29.92
N GLY A 823 26.34 -14.98 -30.56
CA GLY A 823 26.65 -13.57 -30.37
C GLY A 823 27.86 -13.09 -31.18
N SER A 824 28.39 -11.92 -30.84
CA SER A 824 29.45 -11.25 -31.60
C SER A 824 30.82 -11.94 -31.49
N VAL A 825 31.01 -12.87 -30.55
CA VAL A 825 32.28 -13.61 -30.40
C VAL A 825 32.62 -14.43 -31.65
N GLY A 826 31.62 -14.87 -32.42
CA GLY A 826 31.81 -15.54 -33.71
C GLY A 826 32.50 -14.68 -34.78
N SER A 827 32.57 -13.36 -34.58
CA SER A 827 33.30 -12.43 -35.45
C SER A 827 34.81 -12.39 -35.16
N SER A 828 35.26 -12.95 -34.03
CA SER A 828 36.66 -12.99 -33.62
C SER A 828 37.33 -14.27 -34.10
N PHE A 829 38.37 -14.12 -34.91
CA PHE A 829 39.21 -15.24 -35.31
C PHE A 829 40.04 -15.80 -34.14
N ALA A 830 40.44 -14.96 -33.19
CA ALA A 830 41.08 -15.41 -31.95
C ALA A 830 40.15 -16.33 -31.13
N ALA A 831 38.84 -16.07 -31.12
CA ALA A 831 37.86 -16.96 -30.49
C ALA A 831 37.79 -18.34 -31.18
N THR A 832 37.83 -18.38 -32.52
CA THR A 832 37.88 -19.65 -33.27
C THR A 832 39.18 -20.42 -32.95
N MET A 833 40.31 -19.72 -32.88
CA MET A 833 41.61 -20.33 -32.59
C MET A 833 41.79 -20.74 -31.13
N SER A 834 40.93 -20.25 -30.22
CA SER A 834 40.86 -20.67 -28.82
C SER A 834 39.71 -21.64 -28.53
N ASP A 835 39.06 -22.20 -29.56
CA ASP A 835 37.96 -23.17 -29.42
C ASP A 835 36.75 -22.62 -28.62
N ILE A 836 36.48 -21.32 -28.71
CA ILE A 836 35.32 -20.67 -28.07
C ILE A 836 34.12 -20.58 -29.04
N THR A 837 34.34 -20.68 -30.36
CA THR A 837 33.29 -20.56 -31.38
C THR A 837 33.47 -21.44 -32.61
#